data_AF-A0A674J5A3-F1
#
_entry.id   AF-A0A674J5A3-F1
#
_cell.length_a   1.000
_cell.length_b   1.000
_cell.length_c   1.000
_cell.angle_alpha   90.00
_cell.angle_beta   90.00
_cell.angle_gamma   90.00
#
_symmetry.space_group_name_H-M   'P 1'
#
loop_
_entity.id
_entity.type
_entity.pdbx_description
1 polymer ?
#
loop_
_entity_poly.entity_id
_entity_poly.type
_entity_poly.pdbx_seq_one_letter_code
_entity_poly.pdbx_strand_id
1 'polypeptide(L)'
;MWNYIELLTNDDTGSGRLNIGSRQECGTVLYQENTLVKITSSEKVLCNPKLYACNSSDGCIIVADRSVALLDSICQSFQMHIQFDTEVDVVGLCQKGQFLVVGERSGNLHLIHVPSKQTLLTNVLVQKSANEKIYLNLIIEKDNADGGIYHIFILTSNGFFCIMCPPLAKIQEAIDKMDMITAKKLQGMIKTVDPSKNLVSVQSFADSSLIKDAVQFQVIDNLLFVLDKENILSMWDVYSLTLIWDWPLVHIEEFLLTTESDSSLVIRQGVASLKLITLTVPVNKQMRNLMVFSLPAMHLHYSLELSVVSSLVHSGISTDTIYFLEGINENHQKSPEGPVSVLVLRSLTEALPENRLRCLLHKHKFTEAENFAIQFGLDVELVCKVKASAILEKLASSSIGSYGQTVWLDLVDEAKENLHKTQYNHFVVDYCINAPWPTYETTQEMLNYSKIRILKRDEQMIASLSDGVQVSITEVLRAQARLTTFYGVFGPEKFSGIAWTEFLNNEDIFNNILFQLQEGNLPSAQYLWLRHQADFESSFDVKMLEDLLNTICATIPVKELSVWRVVPKGQKILANWPENGLQMAEVFFTSKNPGELGLASSWCWIPLKCGDYEEVHRLKQLVNYLQELVEIRKKYSWKLALWDFEKENASTIVFRMFDKVLAPELIPSILEKFIKPYIHEHNLQQDELLLQYIKDLLERCRTRSTSVFETAWEAKAIAILRAYTSTVGAYFQITVRSNDNFQKCSPLLGNFNYSP
;
A
#
# COMPACT_ATOMS: atom_id res chain seq x y z
N MET A 1 -17.38 31.78 -29.25
CA MET A 1 -17.74 30.49 -29.91
C MET A 1 -17.59 29.34 -28.91
N TRP A 2 -18.50 28.37 -28.86
CA TRP A 2 -18.42 27.21 -27.96
C TRP A 2 -17.74 26.03 -28.67
N ASN A 3 -16.42 25.93 -28.57
CA ASN A 3 -15.62 25.08 -29.46
C ASN A 3 -14.55 24.23 -28.77
N TYR A 4 -14.26 24.46 -27.48
CA TYR A 4 -13.34 23.60 -26.73
C TYR A 4 -14.16 22.58 -25.95
N ILE A 5 -14.16 21.33 -26.41
CA ILE A 5 -14.92 20.23 -25.84
C ILE A 5 -13.95 19.26 -25.18
N GLU A 6 -14.12 19.09 -23.88
CA GLU A 6 -13.33 18.20 -23.04
C GLU A 6 -14.25 17.09 -22.52
N LEU A 7 -13.90 15.84 -22.86
CA LEU A 7 -14.58 14.65 -22.36
C LEU A 7 -13.97 14.30 -21.01
N LEU A 8 -14.80 14.17 -19.98
CA LEU A 8 -14.35 13.88 -18.63
C LEU A 8 -14.57 12.39 -18.35
N THR A 9 -13.52 11.71 -17.89
CA THR A 9 -13.65 10.35 -17.40
C THR A 9 -14.31 10.37 -16.02
N ASN A 10 -14.97 9.27 -15.63
CA ASN A 10 -15.64 9.18 -14.32
C ASN A 10 -14.68 9.48 -13.15
N ASP A 11 -13.39 9.19 -13.31
CA ASP A 11 -12.34 9.44 -12.31
C ASP A 11 -11.86 10.91 -12.27
N ASP A 12 -11.96 11.64 -13.39
CA ASP A 12 -11.55 13.05 -13.48
C ASP A 12 -12.56 14.04 -12.87
N THR A 13 -13.75 13.56 -12.45
CA THR A 13 -14.71 14.39 -11.70
C THR A 13 -14.16 14.90 -10.35
N GLY A 14 -12.99 14.42 -9.92
CA GLY A 14 -12.23 14.94 -8.77
C GLY A 14 -11.05 15.87 -9.11
N SER A 15 -10.54 15.90 -10.35
CA SER A 15 -9.30 16.64 -10.69
C SER A 15 -9.55 18.07 -11.18
N GLY A 16 -10.73 18.33 -11.76
CA GLY A 16 -11.20 19.68 -12.06
C GLY A 16 -11.85 20.31 -10.84
N ARG A 17 -11.16 21.26 -10.18
CA ARG A 17 -11.70 22.12 -9.11
C ARG A 17 -12.88 23.00 -9.61
N LEU A 18 -14.00 22.40 -9.98
CA LEU A 18 -15.28 23.08 -10.04
C LEU A 18 -15.90 22.91 -8.66
N ASN A 19 -15.42 23.71 -7.71
CA ASN A 19 -16.01 23.87 -6.38
C ASN A 19 -17.41 24.49 -6.54
N ILE A 20 -18.35 23.67 -6.99
CA ILE A 20 -19.76 23.96 -6.92
C ILE A 20 -20.08 23.90 -5.43
N GLY A 21 -20.42 25.06 -4.86
CA GLY A 21 -20.85 25.16 -3.46
C GLY A 21 -21.94 24.14 -3.13
N SER A 22 -22.19 23.90 -1.85
CA SER A 22 -23.21 22.97 -1.36
C SER A 22 -24.58 23.26 -2.02
N ARG A 23 -24.89 22.57 -3.13
CA ARG A 23 -26.20 22.65 -3.78
C ARG A 23 -27.23 22.05 -2.84
N GLN A 24 -28.40 22.68 -2.77
CA GLN A 24 -29.49 22.15 -1.99
C GLN A 24 -30.18 21.05 -2.79
N GLU A 25 -29.83 19.79 -2.50
CA GLU A 25 -30.54 18.61 -2.99
C GLU A 25 -31.62 18.22 -1.98
N CYS A 26 -32.83 17.91 -2.45
CA CYS A 26 -33.93 17.46 -1.61
C CYS A 26 -34.75 16.38 -2.31
N GLY A 27 -35.00 15.25 -1.66
CA GLY A 27 -35.74 14.16 -2.27
C GLY A 27 -35.80 12.90 -1.40
N THR A 28 -36.77 12.03 -1.67
CA THR A 28 -36.85 10.69 -1.07
C THR A 28 -35.99 9.67 -1.82
N VAL A 29 -35.69 9.95 -3.10
CA VAL A 29 -34.88 9.11 -3.98
C VAL A 29 -33.50 9.74 -4.16
N LEU A 30 -32.46 8.90 -4.16
CA LEU A 30 -31.09 9.33 -4.30
C LEU A 30 -30.67 9.30 -5.77
N TYR A 31 -30.16 10.42 -6.25
CA TYR A 31 -29.54 10.52 -7.57
C TYR A 31 -28.04 10.76 -7.43
N GLN A 32 -27.27 10.11 -8.29
CA GLN A 32 -25.85 10.38 -8.49
C GLN A 32 -25.69 11.29 -9.70
N GLU A 33 -25.18 12.49 -9.44
CA GLU A 33 -24.77 13.44 -10.47
C GLU A 33 -23.33 13.14 -10.95
N ASN A 34 -23.17 12.90 -12.24
CA ASN A 34 -21.88 12.76 -12.91
C ASN A 34 -21.74 13.84 -13.98
N THR A 35 -20.53 14.41 -14.11
CA THR A 35 -20.20 15.37 -15.15
C THR A 35 -19.49 14.62 -16.29
N LEU A 36 -20.03 14.71 -17.51
CA LEU A 36 -19.58 13.93 -18.66
C LEU A 36 -18.74 14.75 -19.64
N VAL A 37 -19.17 15.99 -19.91
CA VAL A 37 -18.54 16.85 -20.93
C VAL A 37 -18.44 18.27 -20.41
N LYS A 38 -17.27 18.89 -20.59
CA LYS A 38 -17.05 20.32 -20.36
C LYS A 38 -16.87 21.02 -21.70
N ILE A 39 -17.63 22.08 -21.94
CA ILE A 39 -17.54 22.90 -23.16
C ILE A 39 -17.19 24.32 -22.74
N THR A 40 -16.08 24.84 -23.24
CA THR A 40 -15.64 26.21 -22.96
C THR A 40 -15.65 27.06 -24.23
N SER A 41 -15.84 28.36 -24.05
CA SER A 41 -15.79 29.29 -25.16
C SER A 41 -14.36 29.76 -25.43
N SER A 42 -13.95 29.76 -26.69
CA SER A 42 -12.70 30.41 -27.13
C SER A 42 -12.73 31.94 -27.01
N GLU A 43 -13.92 32.52 -26.86
CA GLU A 43 -14.13 33.97 -26.84
C GLU A 43 -14.79 34.39 -25.53
N LYS A 44 -14.68 35.68 -25.20
CA LYS A 44 -15.39 36.23 -24.05
C LYS A 44 -16.89 36.17 -24.29
N VAL A 45 -17.59 35.44 -23.43
CA VAL A 45 -19.05 35.35 -23.45
C VAL A 45 -19.65 36.69 -22.99
N LEU A 46 -20.50 37.30 -23.81
CA LEU A 46 -21.15 38.58 -23.53
C LEU A 46 -22.57 38.41 -22.99
N CYS A 47 -23.26 37.36 -23.42
CA CYS A 47 -24.63 37.03 -23.05
C CYS A 47 -24.73 35.53 -22.78
N ASN A 48 -25.70 35.12 -21.96
CA ASN A 48 -25.95 33.70 -21.73
C ASN A 48 -26.37 33.00 -23.05
N PRO A 49 -25.81 31.81 -23.34
CA PRO A 49 -26.10 31.10 -24.57
C PRO A 49 -27.50 30.49 -24.56
N LYS A 50 -28.09 30.34 -25.73
CA LYS A 50 -29.25 29.47 -25.91
C LYS A 50 -28.80 28.03 -26.04
N LEU A 51 -29.35 27.18 -25.19
CA LEU A 51 -29.02 25.77 -25.13
C LEU A 51 -30.13 24.94 -25.75
N TYR A 52 -29.75 23.91 -26.47
CA TYR A 52 -30.63 22.82 -26.88
C TYR A 52 -29.81 21.54 -26.95
N ALA A 53 -30.33 20.44 -26.45
CA ALA A 53 -29.69 19.15 -26.59
C ALA A 53 -30.70 18.03 -26.72
N CYS A 54 -30.30 17.00 -27.45
CA CYS A 54 -31.07 15.77 -27.59
C CYS A 54 -30.13 14.56 -27.54
N ASN A 55 -30.61 13.46 -26.96
CA ASN A 55 -29.91 12.20 -26.90
C ASN A 55 -30.77 11.09 -27.51
N SER A 56 -30.16 10.23 -28.30
CA SER A 56 -30.82 9.13 -28.99
C SER A 56 -29.88 7.93 -29.05
N SER A 57 -30.40 6.76 -29.47
CA SER A 57 -29.55 5.61 -29.79
C SER A 57 -28.48 5.93 -30.83
N ASP A 58 -28.74 6.93 -31.67
CA ASP A 58 -27.90 7.33 -32.80
C ASP A 58 -26.78 8.30 -32.40
N GLY A 59 -26.87 8.93 -31.22
CA GLY A 59 -25.89 9.91 -30.73
C GLY A 59 -26.51 10.98 -29.84
N CYS A 60 -25.64 11.74 -29.17
CA CYS A 60 -26.00 12.90 -28.35
C CYS A 60 -25.56 14.20 -29.02
N ILE A 61 -26.49 15.14 -29.19
CA ILE A 61 -26.24 16.43 -29.83
C ILE A 61 -26.36 17.53 -28.77
N ILE A 62 -25.36 18.41 -28.74
CA ILE A 62 -25.35 19.61 -27.91
C ILE A 62 -25.28 20.84 -28.82
N VAL A 63 -26.22 21.75 -28.65
CA VAL A 63 -26.29 23.03 -29.35
C VAL A 63 -26.14 24.15 -28.35
N ALA A 64 -25.18 25.04 -28.61
CA ALA A 64 -24.98 26.27 -27.87
C ALA A 64 -24.87 27.44 -28.87
N ASP A 65 -25.88 28.29 -28.91
CA ASP A 65 -26.07 29.37 -29.89
C ASP A 65 -25.99 28.88 -31.35
N ARG A 66 -24.79 28.97 -31.92
CA ARG A 66 -24.46 28.70 -33.32
C ARG A 66 -23.56 27.47 -33.48
N SER A 67 -23.14 26.88 -32.36
CA SER A 67 -22.21 25.75 -32.31
C SER A 67 -23.01 24.47 -32.08
N VAL A 68 -22.78 23.46 -32.91
CA VAL A 68 -23.36 22.12 -32.78
C VAL A 68 -22.22 21.12 -32.53
N ALA A 69 -22.28 20.42 -31.41
CA ALA A 69 -21.39 19.34 -31.05
C ALA A 69 -22.14 18.01 -31.07
N LEU A 70 -21.53 16.99 -31.68
CA LEU A 70 -22.05 15.64 -31.78
C LEU A 70 -21.12 14.68 -31.05
N LEU A 71 -21.72 13.91 -30.15
CA LEU A 71 -21.12 12.88 -29.31
C LEU A 71 -21.79 11.54 -29.63
N ASP A 72 -21.17 10.44 -29.21
CA ASP A 72 -21.85 9.15 -29.16
C ASP A 72 -23.03 9.14 -28.17
N SER A 73 -23.85 8.09 -28.22
CA SER A 73 -25.08 7.97 -27.43
C SER A 73 -24.86 7.89 -25.92
N ILE A 74 -23.63 7.54 -25.50
CA ILE A 74 -23.21 7.45 -24.10
C ILE A 74 -22.37 8.66 -23.65
N CYS A 75 -22.16 9.65 -24.52
CA CYS A 75 -21.39 10.87 -24.28
C CYS A 75 -19.92 10.64 -23.86
N GLN A 76 -19.30 9.55 -24.33
CA GLN A 76 -17.91 9.18 -24.05
C GLN A 76 -16.95 9.45 -25.21
N SER A 77 -17.46 9.61 -26.44
CA SER A 77 -16.64 9.92 -27.60
C SER A 77 -17.18 11.09 -28.41
N PHE A 78 -16.27 11.97 -28.81
CA PHE A 78 -16.57 13.12 -29.64
C PHE A 78 -16.49 12.76 -31.12
N GLN A 79 -17.55 13.05 -31.88
CA GLN A 79 -17.66 12.70 -33.29
C GLN A 79 -17.39 13.91 -34.19
N MET A 80 -18.03 15.05 -33.89
CA MET A 80 -18.04 16.20 -34.78
C MET A 80 -18.40 17.50 -34.04
N HIS A 81 -17.85 18.62 -34.52
CA HIS A 81 -18.28 19.98 -34.16
C HIS A 81 -18.43 20.79 -35.45
N ILE A 82 -19.54 21.52 -35.57
CA ILE A 82 -19.85 22.40 -36.70
C ILE A 82 -20.33 23.75 -36.16
N GLN A 83 -19.85 24.81 -36.80
CA GLN A 83 -20.25 26.18 -36.52
C GLN A 83 -21.13 26.69 -37.67
N PHE A 84 -22.27 27.30 -37.32
CA PHE A 84 -23.19 27.93 -38.26
C PHE A 84 -23.11 29.47 -38.19
N ASP A 85 -23.67 30.13 -39.19
CA ASP A 85 -23.62 31.60 -39.33
C ASP A 85 -24.54 32.29 -38.31
N THR A 86 -25.73 31.71 -38.11
CA THR A 86 -26.81 32.15 -37.21
C THR A 86 -27.16 31.05 -36.20
N GLU A 87 -28.01 31.39 -35.22
CA GLU A 87 -28.40 30.44 -34.17
C GLU A 87 -29.08 29.20 -34.74
N VAL A 88 -28.81 28.04 -34.16
CA VAL A 88 -29.44 26.78 -34.55
C VAL A 88 -30.72 26.61 -33.75
N ASP A 89 -31.85 26.49 -34.45
CA ASP A 89 -33.17 26.44 -33.82
C ASP A 89 -33.64 24.99 -33.56
N VAL A 90 -33.29 24.05 -34.44
CA VAL A 90 -33.61 22.61 -34.33
C VAL A 90 -32.49 21.74 -34.92
N VAL A 91 -32.31 20.54 -34.36
CA VAL A 91 -31.35 19.56 -34.88
C VAL A 91 -31.81 18.13 -34.59
N GLY A 92 -31.46 17.19 -35.47
CA GLY A 92 -31.77 15.77 -35.31
C GLY A 92 -30.80 14.87 -36.09
N LEU A 93 -30.63 13.65 -35.59
CA LEU A 93 -29.87 12.58 -36.25
C LEU A 93 -30.80 11.58 -36.91
N CYS A 94 -30.33 10.98 -37.99
CA CYS A 94 -31.02 9.85 -38.60
C CYS A 94 -30.05 8.84 -39.21
N GLN A 95 -30.58 7.66 -39.54
CA GLN A 95 -29.84 6.57 -40.15
C GLN A 95 -28.61 6.16 -39.32
N LYS A 96 -28.82 5.83 -38.04
CA LYS A 96 -27.76 5.36 -37.12
C LYS A 96 -26.67 6.43 -36.93
N GLY A 97 -27.09 7.68 -36.80
CA GLY A 97 -26.20 8.82 -36.58
C GLY A 97 -25.35 9.25 -37.77
N GLN A 98 -25.59 8.69 -38.98
CA GLN A 98 -24.76 8.99 -40.16
C GLN A 98 -25.12 10.32 -40.81
N PHE A 99 -26.35 10.82 -40.62
CA PHE A 99 -26.82 12.08 -41.18
C PHE A 99 -27.36 12.99 -40.09
N LEU A 100 -26.96 14.26 -40.17
CA LEU A 100 -27.36 15.34 -39.28
C LEU A 100 -28.24 16.32 -40.04
N VAL A 101 -29.42 16.61 -39.50
CA VAL A 101 -30.38 17.57 -40.05
C VAL A 101 -30.38 18.80 -39.14
N VAL A 102 -30.10 19.98 -39.67
CA VAL A 102 -29.98 21.22 -38.89
C VAL A 102 -30.86 22.31 -39.49
N GLY A 103 -31.76 22.86 -38.68
CA GLY A 103 -32.56 24.06 -39.01
C GLY A 103 -31.93 25.30 -38.39
N GLU A 104 -31.39 26.17 -39.22
CA GLU A 104 -30.71 27.41 -38.84
C GLU A 104 -31.71 28.58 -38.79
N ARG A 105 -31.56 29.54 -37.87
CA ARG A 105 -32.48 30.69 -37.73
C ARG A 105 -32.48 31.60 -38.96
N SER A 106 -31.48 31.52 -39.81
CA SER A 106 -31.49 32.14 -41.15
C SER A 106 -32.65 31.64 -42.04
N GLY A 107 -33.28 30.52 -41.68
CA GLY A 107 -34.25 29.80 -42.49
C GLY A 107 -33.63 28.71 -43.36
N ASN A 108 -32.32 28.49 -43.27
CA ASN A 108 -31.63 27.39 -43.93
C ASN A 108 -31.92 26.05 -43.23
N LEU A 109 -32.15 25.01 -44.02
CA LEU A 109 -32.15 23.63 -43.60
C LEU A 109 -30.94 22.93 -44.22
N HIS A 110 -30.08 22.37 -43.38
CA HIS A 110 -28.90 21.63 -43.78
C HIS A 110 -29.09 20.13 -43.57
N LEU A 111 -28.63 19.34 -44.54
CA LEU A 111 -28.42 17.89 -44.39
C LEU A 111 -26.92 17.62 -44.53
N ILE A 112 -26.32 17.11 -43.47
CA ILE A 112 -24.87 16.94 -43.35
C ILE A 112 -24.57 15.45 -43.14
N HIS A 113 -23.61 14.92 -43.89
CA HIS A 113 -23.12 13.57 -43.68
C HIS A 113 -22.02 13.59 -42.62
N VAL A 114 -22.27 12.90 -41.50
CA VAL A 114 -21.42 12.95 -40.30
C VAL A 114 -20.01 12.40 -40.56
N PRO A 115 -19.82 11.21 -41.14
CA PRO A 115 -18.47 10.66 -41.37
C PRO A 115 -17.57 11.53 -42.27
N SER A 116 -18.12 12.08 -43.35
CA SER A 116 -17.34 12.90 -44.28
C SER A 116 -17.28 14.38 -43.91
N LYS A 117 -18.08 14.82 -42.93
CA LYS A 117 -18.24 16.23 -42.53
C LYS A 117 -18.64 17.14 -43.70
N GLN A 118 -19.37 16.60 -44.67
CA GLN A 118 -19.81 17.36 -45.86
C GLN A 118 -21.30 17.66 -45.79
N THR A 119 -21.64 18.92 -46.06
CA THR A 119 -23.02 19.35 -46.29
C THR A 119 -23.49 18.84 -47.64
N LEU A 120 -24.46 17.93 -47.64
CA LEU A 120 -25.03 17.35 -48.85
C LEU A 120 -26.10 18.24 -49.46
N LEU A 121 -26.84 18.97 -48.62
CA LEU A 121 -27.94 19.82 -49.02
C LEU A 121 -28.03 21.03 -48.09
N THR A 122 -28.25 22.21 -48.67
CA THR A 122 -28.72 23.40 -47.95
C THR A 122 -29.91 23.97 -48.71
N ASN A 123 -31.09 23.98 -48.09
CA ASN A 123 -32.31 24.53 -48.67
C ASN A 123 -32.84 25.68 -47.82
N VAL A 124 -33.23 26.78 -48.45
CA VAL A 124 -33.91 27.89 -47.76
C VAL A 124 -35.40 27.58 -47.70
N LEU A 125 -35.96 27.30 -46.52
CA LEU A 125 -37.39 26.99 -46.36
C LEU A 125 -38.24 28.21 -45.99
N VAL A 126 -37.67 29.16 -45.24
CA VAL A 126 -38.37 30.36 -44.79
C VAL A 126 -37.45 31.57 -44.95
N GLN A 127 -37.96 32.67 -45.50
CA GLN A 127 -37.25 33.95 -45.55
C GLN A 127 -37.90 34.92 -44.55
N LYS A 128 -37.31 35.11 -43.37
CA LYS A 128 -37.78 36.05 -42.34
C LYS A 128 -36.61 36.70 -41.58
N SER A 129 -36.91 37.78 -40.86
CA SER A 129 -35.95 38.54 -40.04
C SER A 129 -35.40 37.75 -38.85
N ALA A 130 -34.11 37.91 -38.58
CA ALA A 130 -33.26 37.07 -37.73
C ALA A 130 -33.57 36.99 -36.22
N ASN A 131 -34.57 37.72 -35.69
CA ASN A 131 -34.75 37.84 -34.24
C ASN A 131 -35.65 36.76 -33.61
N GLU A 132 -36.60 36.18 -34.37
CA GLU A 132 -37.52 35.17 -33.84
C GLU A 132 -37.11 33.77 -34.26
N LYS A 133 -37.44 32.77 -33.42
CA LYS A 133 -37.22 31.34 -33.71
C LYS A 133 -38.03 30.97 -34.96
N ILE A 134 -37.36 30.50 -36.01
CA ILE A 134 -38.00 30.12 -37.28
C ILE A 134 -38.48 28.68 -37.21
N TYR A 135 -37.59 27.77 -36.78
CA TYR A 135 -37.90 26.36 -36.65
C TYR A 135 -38.35 26.06 -35.22
N LEU A 136 -39.56 25.54 -35.07
CA LEU A 136 -40.16 25.26 -33.76
C LEU A 136 -39.90 23.82 -33.33
N ASN A 137 -40.05 22.86 -34.24
CA ASN A 137 -39.87 21.45 -33.95
C ASN A 137 -39.38 20.67 -35.19
N LEU A 138 -38.64 19.58 -34.95
CA LEU A 138 -38.13 18.65 -35.96
C LEU A 138 -38.40 17.22 -35.49
N ILE A 139 -39.16 16.47 -36.27
CA ILE A 139 -39.45 15.05 -36.02
C ILE A 139 -38.91 14.26 -37.21
N ILE A 140 -38.09 13.25 -36.93
CA ILE A 140 -37.54 12.35 -37.95
C ILE A 140 -38.11 10.97 -37.69
N GLU A 141 -38.97 10.50 -38.59
CA GLU A 141 -39.59 9.19 -38.50
C GLU A 141 -39.03 8.25 -39.57
N LYS A 142 -38.73 7.02 -39.18
CA LYS A 142 -38.26 5.99 -40.10
C LYS A 142 -39.48 5.31 -40.72
N ASP A 143 -39.48 5.17 -42.05
CA ASP A 143 -40.54 4.43 -42.74
C ASP A 143 -40.48 2.94 -42.38
N ASN A 144 -41.62 2.38 -41.97
CA ASN A 144 -41.75 0.96 -41.61
C ASN A 144 -41.78 0.04 -42.84
N ALA A 145 -42.15 0.57 -44.02
CA ALA A 145 -42.31 -0.23 -45.23
C ALA A 145 -40.98 -0.50 -45.94
N ASP A 146 -40.08 0.48 -45.98
CA ASP A 146 -38.79 0.39 -46.69
C ASP A 146 -37.62 0.81 -45.78
N GLY A 147 -36.72 -0.15 -45.49
CA GLY A 147 -35.53 0.09 -44.69
C GLY A 147 -34.64 1.19 -45.28
N GLY A 148 -34.60 2.35 -44.62
CA GLY A 148 -33.68 3.44 -44.94
C GLY A 148 -34.33 4.69 -45.54
N ILE A 149 -35.66 4.71 -45.71
CA ILE A 149 -36.44 5.92 -46.01
C ILE A 149 -36.81 6.61 -44.69
N TYR A 150 -36.71 7.93 -44.66
CA TYR A 150 -37.10 8.75 -43.51
C TYR A 150 -38.06 9.85 -43.95
N HIS A 151 -39.05 10.10 -43.11
CA HIS A 151 -39.96 11.24 -43.23
C HIS A 151 -39.51 12.27 -42.19
N ILE A 152 -39.09 13.45 -42.67
CA ILE A 152 -38.69 14.56 -41.81
C ILE A 152 -39.83 15.57 -41.78
N PHE A 153 -40.44 15.71 -40.61
CA PHE A 153 -41.49 16.68 -40.34
C PHE A 153 -40.89 17.90 -39.63
N ILE A 154 -41.15 19.08 -40.19
CA ILE A 154 -40.60 20.34 -39.69
C ILE A 154 -41.73 21.30 -39.42
N LEU A 155 -41.84 21.75 -38.18
CA LEU A 155 -42.73 22.83 -37.80
C LEU A 155 -41.96 24.15 -37.81
N THR A 156 -42.47 25.14 -38.53
CA THR A 156 -41.93 26.51 -38.56
C THR A 156 -42.95 27.50 -38.06
N SER A 157 -42.52 28.73 -37.77
CA SER A 157 -43.41 29.84 -37.43
C SER A 157 -44.43 30.21 -38.53
N ASN A 158 -44.23 29.73 -39.76
CA ASN A 158 -45.11 30.01 -40.90
C ASN A 158 -45.94 28.81 -41.38
N GLY A 159 -45.75 27.63 -40.79
CA GLY A 159 -46.43 26.41 -41.23
C GLY A 159 -45.61 25.13 -41.04
N PHE A 160 -46.17 24.03 -41.53
CA PHE A 160 -45.64 22.67 -41.39
C PHE A 160 -45.11 22.16 -42.74
N PHE A 161 -43.92 21.60 -42.75
CA PHE A 161 -43.28 21.02 -43.92
C PHE A 161 -43.02 19.53 -43.72
N CYS A 162 -43.18 18.74 -44.78
CA CYS A 162 -42.82 17.33 -44.79
C CYS A 162 -41.80 17.09 -45.89
N ILE A 163 -40.59 16.67 -45.51
CA ILE A 163 -39.53 16.32 -46.43
C ILE A 163 -39.46 14.80 -46.47
N MET A 164 -39.90 14.22 -47.58
CA MET A 164 -39.64 12.80 -47.84
C MET A 164 -38.18 12.66 -48.26
N CYS A 165 -37.36 12.10 -47.38
CA CYS A 165 -35.97 11.83 -47.72
C CYS A 165 -35.91 10.52 -48.53
N PRO A 166 -35.40 10.55 -49.79
CA PRO A 166 -35.02 9.33 -50.50
C PRO A 166 -34.04 8.51 -49.64
N PRO A 167 -33.92 7.19 -49.87
CA PRO A 167 -33.34 6.28 -48.90
C PRO A 167 -31.90 6.68 -48.55
N LEU A 168 -31.72 7.31 -47.38
CA LEU A 168 -30.44 7.79 -46.86
C LEU A 168 -29.43 6.65 -46.75
N ALA A 169 -29.94 5.42 -46.51
CA ALA A 169 -29.16 4.20 -46.57
C ALA A 169 -28.47 3.96 -47.93
N LYS A 170 -29.15 4.25 -49.05
CA LYS A 170 -28.57 4.10 -50.39
C LYS A 170 -27.57 5.21 -50.71
N ILE A 171 -27.80 6.41 -50.19
CA ILE A 171 -26.82 7.51 -50.28
C ILE A 171 -25.56 7.13 -49.51
N GLN A 172 -25.71 6.61 -48.30
CA GLN A 172 -24.59 6.09 -47.50
C GLN A 172 -23.81 5.02 -48.25
N GLU A 173 -24.51 3.99 -48.75
CA GLU A 173 -23.88 2.89 -49.47
C GLU A 173 -23.12 3.37 -50.73
N ALA A 174 -23.67 4.36 -51.44
CA ALA A 174 -23.00 4.97 -52.58
C ALA A 174 -21.75 5.75 -52.17
N ILE A 175 -21.78 6.49 -51.05
CA ILE A 175 -20.62 7.20 -50.50
C ILE A 175 -19.54 6.19 -50.07
N ASP A 176 -19.91 5.13 -49.36
CA ASP A 176 -19.00 4.09 -48.88
C ASP A 176 -18.33 3.34 -50.04
N LYS A 177 -19.07 3.12 -51.15
CA LYS A 177 -18.56 2.52 -52.39
C LYS A 177 -17.82 3.52 -53.29
N MET A 178 -17.66 4.77 -52.88
CA MET A 178 -17.08 5.88 -53.68
C MET A 178 -17.80 6.14 -55.02
N ASP A 179 -19.08 5.77 -55.14
CA ASP A 179 -19.91 6.04 -56.31
C ASP A 179 -20.59 7.42 -56.20
N MET A 180 -19.80 8.45 -56.48
CA MET A 180 -20.24 9.85 -56.42
C MET A 180 -21.32 10.19 -57.45
N ILE A 181 -21.44 9.43 -58.54
CA ILE A 181 -22.46 9.65 -59.58
C ILE A 181 -23.83 9.24 -59.04
N THR A 182 -23.91 8.05 -58.45
CA THR A 182 -25.14 7.57 -57.81
C THR A 182 -25.49 8.40 -56.58
N ALA A 183 -24.51 8.78 -55.76
CA ALA A 183 -24.74 9.65 -54.60
C ALA A 183 -25.35 11.00 -55.01
N LYS A 184 -24.79 11.70 -56.00
CA LYS A 184 -25.34 12.98 -56.50
C LYS A 184 -26.72 12.82 -57.14
N LYS A 185 -26.96 11.71 -57.86
CA LYS A 185 -28.28 11.41 -58.43
C LYS A 185 -29.34 11.23 -57.35
N LEU A 186 -29.02 10.50 -56.29
CA LEU A 186 -29.91 10.28 -55.14
C LEU A 186 -30.11 11.55 -54.31
N GLN A 187 -29.08 12.38 -54.13
CA GLN A 187 -29.20 13.70 -53.51
C GLN A 187 -30.17 14.60 -54.27
N GLY A 188 -30.10 14.64 -55.60
CA GLY A 188 -31.03 15.42 -56.43
C GLY A 188 -32.48 14.93 -56.39
N MET A 189 -32.75 13.75 -55.82
CA MET A 189 -34.10 13.23 -55.61
C MET A 189 -34.73 13.69 -54.28
N ILE A 190 -33.98 14.36 -53.40
CA ILE A 190 -34.52 14.94 -52.17
C ILE A 190 -35.48 16.07 -52.56
N LYS A 191 -36.79 15.81 -52.49
CA LYS A 191 -37.84 16.80 -52.79
C LYS A 191 -38.44 17.31 -51.49
N THR A 192 -38.38 18.62 -51.29
CA THR A 192 -39.18 19.30 -50.27
C THR A 192 -40.62 19.38 -50.76
N VAL A 193 -41.54 18.64 -50.13
CA VAL A 193 -42.96 18.73 -50.44
C VAL A 193 -43.58 19.70 -49.45
N ASP A 194 -44.23 20.74 -49.95
CA ASP A 194 -45.11 21.57 -49.14
C ASP A 194 -46.46 20.81 -49.01
N PRO A 195 -46.80 20.29 -47.82
CA PRO A 195 -48.04 19.53 -47.64
C PRO A 195 -49.29 20.39 -47.88
N SER A 196 -49.17 21.73 -47.91
CA SER A 196 -50.29 22.60 -48.28
C SER A 196 -50.76 22.42 -49.74
N LYS A 197 -49.93 21.82 -50.61
CA LYS A 197 -50.26 21.58 -52.03
C LYS A 197 -50.74 20.16 -52.33
N ASN A 198 -50.55 19.20 -51.43
CA ASN A 198 -51.03 17.83 -51.57
C ASN A 198 -51.80 17.42 -50.30
N LEU A 199 -53.12 17.57 -50.37
CA LEU A 199 -54.10 17.24 -49.34
C LEU A 199 -54.20 15.71 -49.15
N VAL A 200 -53.24 15.09 -48.47
CA VAL A 200 -53.45 13.75 -47.88
C VAL A 200 -52.67 13.63 -46.56
N SER A 201 -53.45 13.56 -45.47
CA SER A 201 -53.17 12.93 -44.16
C SER A 201 -52.02 13.44 -43.26
N VAL A 202 -52.10 14.70 -42.81
CA VAL A 202 -51.71 15.07 -41.41
C VAL A 202 -52.81 15.90 -40.71
N GLN A 203 -53.92 16.18 -41.40
CA GLN A 203 -55.10 16.86 -40.83
C GLN A 203 -55.81 16.09 -39.70
N SER A 204 -55.36 14.89 -39.32
CA SER A 204 -55.92 14.15 -38.19
C SER A 204 -55.14 14.28 -36.88
N PHE A 205 -54.05 15.06 -36.81
CA PHE A 205 -53.26 15.22 -35.58
C PHE A 205 -53.23 16.62 -34.97
N ALA A 206 -53.78 17.63 -35.64
CA ALA A 206 -53.95 18.94 -35.02
C ALA A 206 -54.93 19.79 -35.82
N ASP A 207 -56.21 19.81 -35.40
CA ASP A 207 -56.89 21.10 -35.37
C ASP A 207 -56.12 21.97 -34.36
N SER A 208 -55.07 22.63 -34.85
CA SER A 208 -54.19 23.57 -34.11
C SER A 208 -54.92 24.78 -33.53
N SER A 209 -56.26 24.81 -33.65
CA SER A 209 -57.14 25.81 -33.06
C SER A 209 -57.59 25.46 -31.64
N LEU A 210 -57.45 24.20 -31.18
CA LEU A 210 -57.84 23.76 -29.84
C LEU A 210 -56.75 24.03 -28.78
N ILE A 211 -55.49 23.84 -29.13
CA ILE A 211 -54.34 24.13 -28.26
C ILE A 211 -53.63 25.36 -28.81
N LYS A 212 -54.32 26.50 -28.73
CA LYS A 212 -53.66 27.79 -28.95
C LYS A 212 -52.66 27.93 -27.81
N ASP A 213 -51.38 28.13 -28.15
CA ASP A 213 -50.30 28.42 -27.20
C ASP A 213 -49.48 27.23 -26.63
N ALA A 214 -49.42 26.07 -27.28
CA ALA A 214 -48.43 25.03 -26.92
C ALA A 214 -46.98 25.43 -27.27
N VAL A 215 -46.06 25.18 -26.33
CA VAL A 215 -44.60 25.38 -26.44
C VAL A 215 -43.87 24.05 -26.67
N GLN A 216 -44.28 22.99 -25.97
CA GLN A 216 -43.69 21.65 -26.06
C GLN A 216 -44.79 20.59 -25.94
N PHE A 217 -44.64 19.46 -26.64
CA PHE A 217 -45.54 18.31 -26.47
C PHE A 217 -44.79 16.98 -26.54
N GLN A 218 -45.29 15.97 -25.84
CA GLN A 218 -44.79 14.60 -25.88
C GLN A 218 -45.97 13.63 -25.86
N VAL A 219 -45.95 12.63 -26.75
CA VAL A 219 -47.01 11.60 -26.84
C VAL A 219 -46.46 10.28 -26.31
N ILE A 220 -47.19 9.66 -25.37
CA ILE A 220 -46.89 8.32 -24.85
C ILE A 220 -48.18 7.52 -24.83
N ASP A 221 -48.19 6.40 -25.57
CA ASP A 221 -49.36 5.56 -25.78
C ASP A 221 -50.60 6.36 -26.23
N ASN A 222 -51.56 6.53 -25.31
CA ASN A 222 -52.83 7.23 -25.56
C ASN A 222 -52.87 8.62 -24.89
N LEU A 223 -51.75 9.07 -24.32
CA LEU A 223 -51.66 10.31 -23.57
C LEU A 223 -50.79 11.33 -24.30
N LEU A 224 -51.29 12.56 -24.35
CA LEU A 224 -50.62 13.72 -24.90
C LEU A 224 -50.30 14.69 -23.75
N PHE A 225 -49.01 14.92 -23.52
CA PHE A 225 -48.54 15.94 -22.59
C PHE A 225 -48.25 17.22 -23.36
N VAL A 226 -48.75 18.34 -22.87
CA VAL A 226 -48.68 19.65 -23.52
C VAL A 226 -48.25 20.68 -22.50
N LEU A 227 -47.15 21.37 -22.78
CA LEU A 227 -46.71 22.55 -22.06
C LEU A 227 -47.15 23.78 -22.84
N ASP A 228 -47.87 24.70 -22.19
CA ASP A 228 -48.33 25.94 -22.81
C ASP A 228 -47.36 27.13 -22.59
N LYS A 229 -47.67 28.28 -23.20
CA LYS A 229 -46.90 29.54 -23.03
C LYS A 229 -47.02 30.15 -21.64
N GLU A 230 -47.98 29.71 -20.84
CA GLU A 230 -48.14 30.10 -19.44
C GLU A 230 -47.29 29.22 -18.51
N ASN A 231 -46.50 28.31 -19.08
CA ASN A 231 -45.63 27.35 -18.40
C ASN A 231 -46.42 26.32 -17.57
N ILE A 232 -47.64 26.00 -17.99
CA ILE A 232 -48.50 25.01 -17.34
C ILE A 232 -48.47 23.72 -18.16
N LEU A 233 -48.14 22.61 -17.49
CA LEU A 233 -48.19 21.28 -18.08
C LEU A 233 -49.62 20.74 -17.96
N SER A 234 -50.12 20.16 -19.05
CA SER A 234 -51.41 19.51 -19.14
C SER A 234 -51.30 18.15 -19.82
N MET A 235 -52.19 17.23 -19.45
CA MET A 235 -52.26 15.86 -19.94
C MET A 235 -53.64 15.62 -20.56
N TRP A 236 -53.64 15.10 -21.78
CA TRP A 236 -54.81 14.93 -22.62
C TRP A 236 -54.91 13.49 -23.11
N ASP A 237 -56.12 13.01 -23.35
CA ASP A 237 -56.34 11.77 -24.09
C ASP A 237 -56.18 12.03 -25.59
N VAL A 238 -55.31 11.29 -26.27
CA VAL A 238 -54.98 11.52 -27.69
C VAL A 238 -56.18 11.32 -28.61
N TYR A 239 -57.05 10.33 -28.33
CA TYR A 239 -58.15 9.97 -29.22
C TYR A 239 -59.36 10.88 -29.08
N SER A 240 -59.66 11.29 -27.86
CA SER A 240 -60.81 12.15 -27.55
C SER A 240 -60.44 13.64 -27.45
N LEU A 241 -59.14 13.96 -27.40
CA LEU A 241 -58.61 15.31 -27.14
C LEU A 241 -59.26 15.95 -25.90
N THR A 242 -59.57 15.12 -24.90
CA THR A 242 -60.11 15.58 -23.62
C THR A 242 -58.97 15.83 -22.65
N LEU A 243 -59.02 16.97 -21.97
CA LEU A 243 -58.10 17.28 -20.88
C LEU A 243 -58.37 16.28 -19.74
N ILE A 244 -57.36 15.49 -19.38
CA ILE A 244 -57.40 14.57 -18.25
C ILE A 244 -56.96 15.28 -16.98
N TRP A 245 -55.87 16.05 -17.07
CA TRP A 245 -55.29 16.73 -15.91
C TRP A 245 -54.44 17.95 -16.31
N ASP A 246 -54.36 18.96 -15.45
CA ASP A 246 -53.44 20.09 -15.57
C ASP A 246 -52.70 20.36 -14.24
N TRP A 247 -51.49 20.91 -14.32
CA TRP A 247 -50.65 21.18 -13.16
C TRP A 247 -50.28 22.67 -13.05
N PRO A 248 -51.22 23.52 -12.61
CA PRO A 248 -51.02 24.98 -12.57
C PRO A 248 -50.08 25.46 -11.46
N LEU A 249 -49.79 24.62 -10.47
CA LEU A 249 -49.00 24.99 -9.29
C LEU A 249 -47.48 25.00 -9.55
N VAL A 250 -47.02 24.34 -10.61
CA VAL A 250 -45.60 24.22 -10.95
C VAL A 250 -45.40 24.83 -12.34
N HIS A 251 -44.74 25.97 -12.40
CA HIS A 251 -44.39 26.60 -13.67
C HIS A 251 -43.16 25.93 -14.27
N ILE A 252 -43.35 25.26 -15.40
CA ILE A 252 -42.36 24.41 -16.07
C ILE A 252 -41.89 25.07 -17.36
N GLU A 253 -40.59 25.15 -17.58
CA GLU A 253 -40.01 25.69 -18.82
C GLU A 253 -39.73 24.57 -19.84
N GLU A 254 -39.28 23.42 -19.35
CA GLU A 254 -39.01 22.23 -20.16
C GLU A 254 -39.42 20.98 -19.37
N PHE A 255 -39.93 19.96 -20.07
CA PHE A 255 -40.23 18.67 -19.46
C PHE A 255 -39.74 17.48 -20.29
N LEU A 256 -39.55 16.35 -19.62
CA LEU A 256 -39.20 15.07 -20.21
C LEU A 256 -39.86 13.94 -19.42
N LEU A 257 -40.37 12.94 -20.12
CA LEU A 257 -40.91 11.72 -19.53
C LEU A 257 -39.93 10.56 -19.69
N THR A 258 -39.69 9.82 -18.61
CA THR A 258 -38.90 8.59 -18.60
C THR A 258 -39.67 7.44 -17.96
N THR A 259 -39.31 6.20 -18.31
CA THR A 259 -39.85 4.97 -17.72
C THR A 259 -38.75 4.17 -17.02
N GLU A 260 -39.07 3.53 -15.90
CA GLU A 260 -38.15 2.66 -15.14
C GLU A 260 -37.85 1.29 -15.80
N SER A 261 -38.16 1.08 -17.09
CA SER A 261 -38.08 -0.25 -17.71
C SER A 261 -37.49 -0.27 -19.12
N ASP A 262 -36.38 -1.00 -19.29
CA ASP A 262 -35.66 -1.29 -20.54
C ASP A 262 -36.39 -2.26 -21.51
N SER A 263 -37.71 -2.40 -21.43
CA SER A 263 -38.40 -3.44 -22.21
C SER A 263 -39.63 -2.93 -22.94
N SER A 264 -39.81 -3.47 -24.14
CA SER A 264 -41.01 -3.45 -25.00
C SER A 264 -42.28 -4.04 -24.35
N LEU A 265 -42.32 -4.14 -23.02
CA LEU A 265 -43.42 -4.63 -22.20
C LEU A 265 -44.30 -3.51 -21.60
N VAL A 266 -44.05 -2.25 -21.96
CA VAL A 266 -44.91 -1.08 -21.59
C VAL A 266 -46.39 -1.30 -21.96
N ILE A 267 -46.69 -2.24 -22.84
CA ILE A 267 -48.04 -2.63 -23.26
C ILE A 267 -48.98 -3.03 -22.07
N ARG A 268 -48.48 -3.26 -20.84
CA ARG A 268 -49.35 -3.69 -19.71
C ARG A 268 -49.33 -2.90 -18.40
N GLN A 269 -48.43 -1.92 -18.17
CA GLN A 269 -48.31 -1.27 -16.84
C GLN A 269 -48.89 0.16 -16.73
N GLY A 270 -49.24 0.82 -17.84
CA GLY A 270 -49.89 2.14 -17.82
C GLY A 270 -49.01 3.27 -17.23
N VAL A 271 -49.61 4.44 -17.02
CA VAL A 271 -48.97 5.71 -16.58
C VAL A 271 -48.20 5.60 -15.26
N ALA A 272 -48.45 4.57 -14.47
CA ALA A 272 -47.95 4.44 -13.10
C ALA A 272 -46.43 4.18 -13.00
N SER A 273 -45.77 3.80 -14.10
CA SER A 273 -44.31 3.61 -14.17
C SER A 273 -43.57 4.80 -14.81
N LEU A 274 -44.28 5.89 -15.14
CA LEU A 274 -43.68 7.07 -15.73
C LEU A 274 -43.16 8.02 -14.64
N LYS A 275 -41.93 8.50 -14.84
CA LYS A 275 -41.34 9.63 -14.13
C LYS A 275 -41.42 10.87 -15.01
N LEU A 276 -41.90 11.97 -14.44
CA LEU A 276 -41.86 13.28 -15.08
C LEU A 276 -40.65 14.05 -14.55
N ILE A 277 -39.70 14.36 -15.44
CA ILE A 277 -38.61 15.30 -15.18
C ILE A 277 -39.05 16.67 -15.69
N THR A 278 -38.88 17.68 -14.84
CA THR A 278 -39.22 19.06 -15.18
C THR A 278 -38.07 19.99 -14.82
N LEU A 279 -37.91 21.04 -15.61
CA LEU A 279 -37.08 22.18 -15.29
C LEU A 279 -38.00 23.36 -15.00
N THR A 280 -37.96 23.89 -13.78
CA THR A 280 -38.85 24.98 -13.37
C THR A 280 -38.39 26.33 -13.88
N VAL A 281 -39.34 27.24 -14.07
CA VAL A 281 -39.06 28.67 -14.27
C VAL A 281 -38.28 29.21 -13.06
N PRO A 282 -37.25 30.06 -13.26
CA PRO A 282 -36.43 30.56 -12.17
C PRO A 282 -37.23 31.44 -11.20
N VAL A 283 -37.30 31.03 -9.93
CA VAL A 283 -37.93 31.80 -8.86
C VAL A 283 -36.97 32.92 -8.43
N ASN A 284 -37.43 34.17 -8.42
CA ASN A 284 -36.64 35.35 -8.03
C ASN A 284 -35.32 35.57 -8.83
N LYS A 285 -35.25 35.13 -10.09
CA LYS A 285 -34.10 35.34 -11.01
C LYS A 285 -32.76 34.76 -10.54
N GLN A 286 -32.74 33.87 -9.55
CA GLN A 286 -31.46 33.36 -9.04
C GLN A 286 -31.15 31.94 -9.52
N MET A 287 -32.08 31.00 -9.44
CA MET A 287 -31.79 29.59 -9.74
C MET A 287 -33.02 28.87 -10.35
N ARG A 288 -32.78 27.83 -11.14
CA ARG A 288 -33.80 26.89 -11.67
C ARG A 288 -33.77 25.62 -10.83
N ASN A 289 -34.87 24.87 -10.80
CA ASN A 289 -34.88 23.56 -10.16
C ASN A 289 -35.19 22.48 -11.19
N LEU A 290 -34.36 21.43 -11.20
CA LEU A 290 -34.69 20.17 -11.85
C LEU A 290 -35.46 19.32 -10.84
N MET A 291 -36.71 18.97 -11.17
CA MET A 291 -37.58 18.19 -10.31
C MET A 291 -38.00 16.89 -10.99
N VAL A 292 -38.00 15.79 -10.23
CA VAL A 292 -38.47 14.47 -10.67
C VAL A 292 -39.72 14.10 -9.90
N PHE A 293 -40.82 13.87 -10.61
CA PHE A 293 -42.13 13.49 -10.07
C PHE A 293 -42.53 12.08 -10.49
N SER A 294 -43.25 11.36 -9.64
CA SER A 294 -43.99 10.16 -10.07
C SER A 294 -45.32 10.54 -10.69
N LEU A 295 -45.67 9.89 -11.80
CA LEU A 295 -47.01 9.97 -12.36
C LEU A 295 -47.87 8.77 -11.91
N PRO A 296 -49.20 8.94 -11.79
CA PRO A 296 -49.96 10.19 -11.99
C PRO A 296 -50.03 11.09 -10.75
N ALA A 297 -49.55 10.64 -9.59
CA ALA A 297 -49.79 11.29 -8.31
C ALA A 297 -49.02 12.61 -8.08
N MET A 298 -48.01 12.91 -8.91
CA MET A 298 -47.09 14.04 -8.77
C MET A 298 -46.40 14.11 -7.40
N HIS A 299 -45.99 12.96 -6.87
CA HIS A 299 -45.12 12.98 -5.69
C HIS A 299 -43.70 13.36 -6.11
N LEU A 300 -43.18 14.43 -5.52
CA LEU A 300 -41.80 14.88 -5.74
C LEU A 300 -40.83 13.84 -5.15
N HIS A 301 -40.06 13.20 -6.01
CA HIS A 301 -39.03 12.22 -5.61
C HIS A 301 -37.66 12.88 -5.40
N TYR A 302 -37.35 13.90 -6.20
CA TYR A 302 -36.04 14.54 -6.19
C TYR A 302 -36.12 15.98 -6.73
N SER A 303 -35.32 16.88 -6.17
CA SER A 303 -35.16 18.28 -6.56
C SER A 303 -33.69 18.67 -6.47
N LEU A 304 -33.16 19.24 -7.55
CA LEU A 304 -31.79 19.74 -7.67
C LEU A 304 -31.81 21.20 -8.13
N GLU A 305 -31.12 22.06 -7.38
CA GLU A 305 -30.95 23.47 -7.72
C GLU A 305 -29.85 23.64 -8.79
N LEU A 306 -30.18 24.34 -9.87
CA LEU A 306 -29.38 24.53 -11.08
C LEU A 306 -29.24 26.02 -11.44
N SER A 307 -28.20 26.32 -12.23
CA SER A 307 -28.01 27.63 -12.85
C SER A 307 -29.20 28.09 -13.71
N VAL A 308 -29.38 29.40 -13.84
CA VAL A 308 -30.36 29.99 -14.77
C VAL A 308 -30.10 29.59 -16.22
N VAL A 309 -28.86 29.27 -16.57
CA VAL A 309 -28.51 28.74 -17.89
C VAL A 309 -28.49 27.22 -17.80
N SER A 310 -29.66 26.60 -17.83
CA SER A 310 -29.79 25.13 -17.82
C SER A 310 -30.87 24.69 -18.80
N SER A 311 -30.68 23.51 -19.41
CA SER A 311 -31.66 22.91 -20.33
C SER A 311 -31.62 21.38 -20.18
N LEU A 312 -32.78 20.74 -20.29
CA LEU A 312 -32.93 19.29 -20.31
C LEU A 312 -32.52 18.75 -21.67
N VAL A 313 -31.79 17.64 -21.65
CA VAL A 313 -31.46 16.91 -22.88
C VAL A 313 -32.65 16.05 -23.25
N HIS A 314 -33.24 16.31 -24.41
CA HIS A 314 -34.39 15.56 -24.90
C HIS A 314 -33.96 14.13 -25.28
N SER A 315 -34.32 13.14 -24.46
CA SER A 315 -34.04 11.73 -24.74
C SER A 315 -35.29 10.92 -25.07
N GLY A 316 -35.09 9.73 -25.63
CA GLY A 316 -36.14 8.73 -25.71
C GLY A 316 -36.60 8.29 -24.31
N ILE A 317 -37.83 7.80 -24.21
CA ILE A 317 -38.53 7.51 -22.93
C ILE A 317 -37.83 6.39 -22.11
N SER A 318 -36.97 5.57 -22.72
CA SER A 318 -36.41 4.36 -22.12
C SER A 318 -35.06 4.55 -21.39
N THR A 319 -34.66 5.77 -21.01
CA THR A 319 -33.37 5.97 -20.33
C THR A 319 -33.57 6.21 -18.83
N ASP A 320 -33.06 5.29 -17.99
CA ASP A 320 -32.94 5.47 -16.53
C ASP A 320 -31.98 6.60 -16.12
N THR A 321 -31.25 7.14 -17.09
CA THR A 321 -30.32 8.27 -16.91
C THR A 321 -30.96 9.55 -17.42
N ILE A 322 -31.01 10.57 -16.58
CA ILE A 322 -31.49 11.91 -16.94
C ILE A 322 -30.27 12.75 -17.33
N TYR A 323 -30.26 13.30 -18.54
CA TYR A 323 -29.19 14.17 -19.01
C TYR A 323 -29.64 15.64 -18.99
N PHE A 324 -28.76 16.54 -18.56
CA PHE A 324 -29.04 17.98 -18.59
C PHE A 324 -27.76 18.78 -18.85
N LEU A 325 -27.93 19.96 -19.45
CA LEU A 325 -26.88 20.95 -19.64
C LEU A 325 -26.98 22.03 -18.59
N GLU A 326 -25.83 22.47 -18.08
CA GLU A 326 -25.74 23.56 -17.11
C GLU A 326 -24.57 24.49 -17.42
N GLY A 327 -24.83 25.79 -17.40
CA GLY A 327 -23.83 26.84 -17.50
C GLY A 327 -23.30 27.28 -16.13
N ILE A 328 -21.98 27.21 -15.96
CA ILE A 328 -21.28 27.55 -14.72
C ILE A 328 -20.25 28.68 -14.95
N ASN A 329 -19.93 29.38 -13.86
CA ASN A 329 -18.91 30.42 -13.81
C ASN A 329 -17.64 29.89 -13.14
N GLU A 330 -16.48 29.96 -13.81
CA GLU A 330 -15.21 29.43 -13.25
C GLU A 330 -14.72 30.20 -12.02
N ASN A 331 -15.14 31.45 -11.85
CA ASN A 331 -14.70 32.33 -10.75
C ASN A 331 -15.88 32.72 -9.86
N HIS A 332 -16.13 31.96 -8.79
CA HIS A 332 -17.12 32.27 -7.74
C HIS A 332 -16.83 33.56 -6.93
N GLN A 333 -15.85 34.39 -7.33
CA GLN A 333 -15.47 35.63 -6.64
C GLN A 333 -16.08 36.92 -7.21
N LYS A 334 -16.94 36.86 -8.22
CA LYS A 334 -17.73 38.02 -8.68
C LYS A 334 -19.19 37.61 -8.76
N SER A 335 -20.08 38.57 -8.47
CA SER A 335 -21.54 38.39 -8.34
C SER A 335 -22.14 37.46 -9.41
N PRO A 336 -23.26 36.77 -9.10
CA PRO A 336 -23.98 35.89 -10.04
C PRO A 336 -24.56 36.60 -11.29
N GLU A 337 -24.20 37.85 -11.55
CA GLU A 337 -24.74 38.69 -12.62
C GLU A 337 -23.92 38.65 -13.93
N GLY A 338 -22.80 37.92 -13.97
CA GLY A 338 -22.01 37.72 -15.18
C GLY A 338 -22.48 36.55 -16.05
N PRO A 339 -22.31 36.61 -17.39
CA PRO A 339 -22.68 35.51 -18.28
C PRO A 339 -21.80 34.27 -18.04
N VAL A 340 -22.36 33.10 -18.32
CA VAL A 340 -21.68 31.80 -18.09
C VAL A 340 -20.39 31.67 -18.89
N SER A 341 -19.33 31.14 -18.26
CA SER A 341 -18.02 30.92 -18.90
C SER A 341 -17.84 29.51 -19.43
N VAL A 342 -18.54 28.54 -18.85
CA VAL A 342 -18.39 27.11 -19.14
C VAL A 342 -19.77 26.46 -19.19
N LEU A 343 -19.99 25.58 -20.16
CA LEU A 343 -21.14 24.69 -20.22
C LEU A 343 -20.72 23.28 -19.84
N VAL A 344 -21.59 22.57 -19.12
CA VAL A 344 -21.31 21.22 -18.64
C VAL A 344 -22.50 20.32 -18.97
N LEU A 345 -22.23 19.18 -19.61
CA LEU A 345 -23.19 18.09 -19.73
C LEU A 345 -23.07 17.20 -18.49
N ARG A 346 -24.20 17.00 -17.82
CA ARG A 346 -24.32 16.20 -16.61
C ARG A 346 -25.34 15.08 -16.81
N SER A 347 -25.15 13.99 -16.09
CA SER A 347 -26.11 12.90 -15.97
C SER A 347 -26.52 12.69 -14.52
N LEU A 348 -27.80 12.41 -14.30
CA LEU A 348 -28.37 11.95 -13.04
C LEU A 348 -28.83 10.51 -13.21
N THR A 349 -28.24 9.62 -12.43
CA THR A 349 -28.63 8.21 -12.36
C THR A 349 -29.14 7.90 -10.97
N GLU A 350 -30.26 7.21 -10.86
CA GLU A 350 -30.74 6.73 -9.57
C GLU A 350 -29.69 5.81 -8.93
N ALA A 351 -29.36 6.06 -7.66
CA ALA A 351 -28.26 5.39 -6.97
C ALA A 351 -28.72 4.81 -5.64
N LEU A 352 -28.31 3.58 -5.36
CA LEU A 352 -28.45 3.00 -4.02
C LEU A 352 -27.60 3.78 -3.01
N PRO A 353 -28.05 3.93 -1.74
CA PRO A 353 -27.31 4.63 -0.71
C PRO A 353 -25.85 4.15 -0.56
N GLU A 354 -25.61 2.84 -0.68
CA GLU A 354 -24.28 2.24 -0.59
C GLU A 354 -23.34 2.69 -1.71
N ASN A 355 -23.87 2.84 -2.94
CA ASN A 355 -23.09 3.30 -4.09
C ASN A 355 -22.74 4.78 -3.95
N ARG A 356 -23.70 5.62 -3.51
CA ARG A 356 -23.45 7.03 -3.22
C ARG A 356 -22.39 7.19 -2.13
N LEU A 357 -22.47 6.39 -1.06
CA LEU A 357 -21.47 6.39 0.01
C LEU A 357 -20.07 6.01 -0.51
N ARG A 358 -19.95 4.95 -1.32
CA ARG A 358 -18.68 4.56 -1.95
C ARG A 358 -18.07 5.68 -2.78
N CYS A 359 -18.89 6.41 -3.55
CA CYS A 359 -18.43 7.57 -4.31
C CYS A 359 -17.96 8.72 -3.40
N LEU A 360 -18.67 9.02 -2.31
CA LEU A 360 -18.24 10.03 -1.35
C LEU A 360 -16.90 9.68 -0.70
N LEU A 361 -16.70 8.40 -0.38
CA LEU A 361 -15.45 7.86 0.15
C LEU A 361 -14.31 7.97 -0.87
N HIS A 362 -14.54 7.59 -2.12
CA HIS A 362 -13.56 7.73 -3.20
C HIS A 362 -13.18 9.19 -3.46
N LYS A 363 -14.13 10.13 -3.32
CA LYS A 363 -13.89 11.58 -3.44
C LYS A 363 -13.27 12.20 -2.17
N HIS A 364 -12.93 11.40 -1.16
CA HIS A 364 -12.40 11.86 0.14
C HIS A 364 -13.29 12.89 0.87
N LYS A 365 -14.59 12.92 0.60
CA LYS A 365 -15.54 13.81 1.27
C LYS A 365 -16.06 13.19 2.56
N PHE A 366 -15.16 12.98 3.52
CA PHE A 366 -15.45 12.16 4.70
C PHE A 366 -16.52 12.72 5.63
N THR A 367 -16.61 14.05 5.79
CA THR A 367 -17.65 14.67 6.64
C THR A 367 -19.05 14.52 6.03
N GLU A 368 -19.15 14.68 4.72
CA GLU A 368 -20.39 14.44 3.96
C GLU A 368 -20.76 12.96 4.01
N ALA A 369 -19.79 12.06 3.81
CA ALA A 369 -19.97 10.61 3.90
C ALA A 369 -20.45 10.15 5.30
N GLU A 370 -19.91 10.73 6.37
CA GLU A 370 -20.29 10.41 7.75
C GLU A 370 -21.75 10.81 8.02
N ASN A 371 -22.12 12.06 7.71
CA ASN A 371 -23.49 12.55 7.86
C ASN A 371 -24.48 11.74 7.01
N PHE A 372 -24.08 11.40 5.77
CA PHE A 372 -24.87 10.58 4.86
C PHE A 372 -25.06 9.16 5.41
N ALA A 373 -24.00 8.53 5.92
CA ALA A 373 -24.10 7.20 6.52
C ALA A 373 -25.04 7.19 7.73
N ILE A 374 -24.98 8.21 8.59
CA ILE A 374 -25.91 8.37 9.72
C ILE A 374 -27.36 8.52 9.24
N GLN A 375 -27.59 9.38 8.24
CA GLN A 375 -28.92 9.67 7.71
C GLN A 375 -29.60 8.43 7.11
N PHE A 376 -28.84 7.61 6.38
CA PHE A 376 -29.36 6.43 5.68
C PHE A 376 -29.16 5.11 6.45
N GLY A 377 -28.66 5.17 7.70
CA GLY A 377 -28.43 3.98 8.53
C GLY A 377 -27.36 3.03 7.97
N LEU A 378 -26.38 3.55 7.24
CA LEU A 378 -25.25 2.80 6.69
C LEU A 378 -24.12 2.65 7.71
N ASP A 379 -23.14 1.80 7.38
CA ASP A 379 -21.98 1.54 8.24
C ASP A 379 -21.06 2.77 8.34
N VAL A 380 -21.23 3.56 9.41
CA VAL A 380 -20.37 4.69 9.76
C VAL A 380 -18.93 4.23 10.07
N GLU A 381 -18.76 2.99 10.52
CA GLU A 381 -17.43 2.43 10.82
C GLU A 381 -16.61 2.25 9.54
N LEU A 382 -17.25 1.89 8.42
CA LEU A 382 -16.60 1.85 7.11
C LEU A 382 -16.04 3.22 6.72
N VAL A 383 -16.80 4.30 6.95
CA VAL A 383 -16.35 5.68 6.69
C VAL A 383 -15.12 6.01 7.52
N CYS A 384 -15.17 5.69 8.82
CA CYS A 384 -14.05 5.90 9.73
C CYS A 384 -12.80 5.11 9.30
N LYS A 385 -12.94 3.85 8.87
CA LYS A 385 -11.83 3.01 8.39
C LYS A 385 -11.17 3.59 7.14
N VAL A 386 -11.95 3.93 6.12
CA VAL A 386 -11.42 4.51 4.87
C VAL A 386 -10.79 5.88 5.14
N LYS A 387 -11.38 6.70 6.02
CA LYS A 387 -10.79 7.96 6.47
C LYS A 387 -9.43 7.72 7.14
N ALA A 388 -9.34 6.74 8.03
CA ALA A 388 -8.08 6.40 8.71
C ALA A 388 -7.00 5.96 7.71
N SER A 389 -7.33 5.10 6.75
CA SER A 389 -6.40 4.67 5.70
C SER A 389 -5.89 5.85 4.87
N ALA A 390 -6.77 6.78 4.47
CA ALA A 390 -6.37 7.98 3.73
C ALA A 390 -5.46 8.91 4.57
N ILE A 391 -5.70 9.03 5.87
CA ILE A 391 -4.80 9.78 6.77
C ILE A 391 -3.45 9.07 6.90
N LEU A 392 -3.44 7.74 6.99
CA LEU A 392 -2.21 6.93 7.07
C LEU A 392 -1.33 7.11 5.82
N GLU A 393 -1.93 7.09 4.63
CA GLU A 393 -1.22 7.37 3.37
C GLU A 393 -0.62 8.79 3.33
N LYS A 394 -1.36 9.79 3.85
CA LYS A 394 -0.86 11.16 3.98
C LYS A 394 0.29 11.27 4.98
N LEU A 395 0.21 10.58 6.12
CA LEU A 395 1.28 10.52 7.12
C LEU A 395 2.53 9.85 6.53
N ALA A 396 2.38 8.73 5.82
CA ALA A 396 3.49 8.06 5.14
C ALA A 396 4.13 8.97 4.08
N SER A 397 3.33 9.59 3.21
CA SER A 397 3.84 10.47 2.13
C SER A 397 4.53 11.72 2.66
N SER A 398 4.02 12.27 3.76
CA SER A 398 4.60 13.48 4.36
C SER A 398 5.95 13.18 5.00
N SER A 399 6.20 11.94 5.47
CA SER A 399 7.42 11.57 6.22
C SER A 399 8.70 11.61 5.39
N ILE A 400 8.55 11.68 4.06
CA ILE A 400 9.64 11.78 3.08
C ILE A 400 9.95 13.24 2.70
N GLY A 401 9.09 14.21 3.07
CA GLY A 401 9.17 15.60 2.63
C GLY A 401 9.32 16.62 3.76
N SER A 402 10.01 17.73 3.47
CA SER A 402 10.13 18.94 4.32
C SER A 402 8.79 19.71 4.44
N TYR A 403 7.70 19.04 4.84
CA TYR A 403 6.45 19.71 5.18
C TYR A 403 6.55 20.29 6.59
N GLY A 404 6.08 21.52 6.78
CA GLY A 404 6.16 22.25 8.04
C GLY A 404 5.51 21.50 9.21
N GLN A 405 6.09 21.63 10.40
CA GLN A 405 5.70 20.93 11.62
C GLN A 405 4.22 21.11 12.02
N THR A 406 3.56 22.15 11.53
CA THR A 406 2.13 22.43 11.76
C THR A 406 1.20 21.47 11.01
N VAL A 407 1.52 21.11 9.75
CA VAL A 407 0.66 20.25 8.90
C VAL A 407 0.56 18.82 9.48
N TRP A 408 1.62 18.37 10.13
CA TRP A 408 1.69 17.06 10.77
C TRP A 408 0.86 16.96 12.04
N LEU A 409 0.85 18.02 12.85
CA LEU A 409 0.05 18.07 14.07
C LEU A 409 -1.44 17.99 13.73
N ASP A 410 -1.87 18.73 12.70
CA ASP A 410 -3.26 18.69 12.22
C ASP A 410 -3.66 17.27 11.77
N LEU A 411 -2.78 16.56 11.04
CA LEU A 411 -3.03 15.17 10.62
C LEU A 411 -3.08 14.18 11.80
N VAL A 412 -2.22 14.37 12.80
CA VAL A 412 -2.21 13.55 14.02
C VAL A 412 -3.50 13.77 14.81
N ASP A 413 -3.95 15.02 14.96
CA ASP A 413 -5.18 15.33 15.67
C ASP A 413 -6.41 14.79 14.92
N GLU A 414 -6.44 14.90 13.58
CA GLU A 414 -7.49 14.30 12.75
C GLU A 414 -7.53 12.77 12.89
N ALA A 415 -6.36 12.11 12.94
CA ALA A 415 -6.26 10.67 13.17
C ALA A 415 -6.80 10.28 14.55
N LYS A 416 -6.42 11.00 15.61
CA LYS A 416 -6.88 10.75 16.99
C LYS A 416 -8.39 10.89 17.10
N GLU A 417 -8.97 11.95 16.55
CA GLU A 417 -10.43 12.15 16.55
C GLU A 417 -11.16 10.99 15.84
N ASN A 418 -10.67 10.58 14.67
CA ASN A 418 -11.26 9.49 13.91
C ASN A 418 -11.19 8.13 14.66
N LEU A 419 -10.06 7.86 15.34
CA LEU A 419 -9.90 6.65 16.15
C LEU A 419 -10.78 6.66 17.40
N HIS A 420 -11.10 7.82 17.97
CA HIS A 420 -12.06 7.94 19.06
C HIS A 420 -13.50 7.59 18.63
N LYS A 421 -13.90 7.94 17.40
CA LYS A 421 -15.24 7.63 16.85
C LYS A 421 -15.42 6.17 16.45
N THR A 422 -14.33 5.49 16.07
CA THR A 422 -14.36 4.09 15.64
C THR A 422 -14.68 3.17 16.82
N GLN A 423 -15.60 2.19 16.68
CA GLN A 423 -15.94 1.25 17.77
C GLN A 423 -15.07 -0.02 17.78
N TYR A 424 -14.66 -0.50 16.61
CA TYR A 424 -13.92 -1.76 16.45
C TYR A 424 -12.47 -1.68 16.94
N ASN A 425 -12.23 -2.31 18.09
CA ASN A 425 -10.97 -2.23 18.81
C ASN A 425 -9.77 -2.84 18.07
N HIS A 426 -9.96 -3.93 17.31
CA HIS A 426 -8.84 -4.57 16.60
C HIS A 426 -8.25 -3.65 15.52
N PHE A 427 -9.09 -2.98 14.72
CA PHE A 427 -8.62 -2.00 13.73
C PHE A 427 -7.90 -0.83 14.40
N VAL A 428 -8.45 -0.30 15.50
CA VAL A 428 -7.80 0.81 16.21
C VAL A 428 -6.44 0.41 16.74
N VAL A 429 -6.32 -0.78 17.33
CA VAL A 429 -5.05 -1.30 17.86
C VAL A 429 -4.02 -1.47 16.74
N ASP A 430 -4.41 -2.15 15.65
CA ASP A 430 -3.57 -2.37 14.48
C ASP A 430 -3.10 -1.03 13.87
N TYR A 431 -4.01 -0.08 13.71
CA TYR A 431 -3.70 1.27 13.22
C TYR A 431 -2.68 1.99 14.11
N CYS A 432 -2.88 1.95 15.43
CA CYS A 432 -1.97 2.61 16.37
C CYS A 432 -0.56 2.00 16.37
N ILE A 433 -0.45 0.69 16.11
CA ILE A 433 0.84 -0.01 16.03
C ILE A 433 1.56 0.32 14.73
N ASN A 434 0.85 0.27 13.59
CA ASN A 434 1.46 0.29 12.26
C ASN A 434 1.54 1.69 11.62
N ALA A 435 0.83 2.69 12.16
CA ALA A 435 0.89 4.04 11.62
C ALA A 435 2.29 4.66 11.80
N PRO A 436 2.83 5.34 10.77
CA PRO A 436 4.14 5.99 10.81
C PRO A 436 4.06 7.33 11.55
N TRP A 437 3.83 7.29 12.86
CA TRP A 437 3.69 8.48 13.70
C TRP A 437 4.95 9.36 13.64
N PRO A 438 4.81 10.70 13.58
CA PRO A 438 5.93 11.60 13.29
C PRO A 438 6.93 11.75 14.45
N THR A 439 6.48 11.59 15.69
CA THR A 439 7.31 11.78 16.89
C THR A 439 7.28 10.58 17.81
N TYR A 440 8.32 10.45 18.63
CA TYR A 440 8.40 9.42 19.65
C TYR A 440 7.26 9.53 20.66
N GLU A 441 6.96 10.75 21.11
CA GLU A 441 5.92 11.05 22.09
C GLU A 441 4.54 10.65 21.57
N THR A 442 4.23 10.99 20.30
CA THR A 442 2.98 10.57 19.66
C THR A 442 2.90 9.05 19.54
N THR A 443 3.97 8.37 19.12
CA THR A 443 4.00 6.90 19.03
C THR A 443 3.72 6.25 20.38
N GLN A 444 4.38 6.73 21.43
CA GLN A 444 4.21 6.23 22.79
C GLN A 444 2.78 6.47 23.31
N GLU A 445 2.22 7.67 23.05
CA GLU A 445 0.85 8.03 23.38
C GLU A 445 -0.15 7.07 22.72
N MET A 446 -0.01 6.82 21.42
CA MET A 446 -0.92 5.95 20.66
C MET A 446 -0.82 4.49 21.08
N LEU A 447 0.37 3.96 21.39
CA LEU A 447 0.53 2.62 21.96
C LEU A 447 -0.10 2.52 23.36
N ASN A 448 0.04 3.55 24.18
CA ASN A 448 -0.63 3.62 25.49
C ASN A 448 -2.15 3.68 25.35
N TYR A 449 -2.65 4.44 24.37
CA TYR A 449 -4.08 4.50 24.05
C TYR A 449 -4.61 3.10 23.68
N SER A 450 -3.93 2.36 22.80
CA SER A 450 -4.27 0.97 22.47
C SER A 450 -4.31 0.08 23.70
N LYS A 451 -3.30 0.16 24.56
CA LYS A 451 -3.23 -0.62 25.80
C LYS A 451 -4.42 -0.33 26.72
N ILE A 452 -4.71 0.95 26.98
CA ILE A 452 -5.85 1.36 27.83
C ILE A 452 -7.16 0.88 27.22
N ARG A 453 -7.30 0.98 25.90
CA ARG A 453 -8.52 0.60 25.18
C ARG A 453 -8.78 -0.90 25.23
N ILE A 454 -7.73 -1.73 25.15
CA ILE A 454 -7.84 -3.19 25.35
C ILE A 454 -8.22 -3.50 26.80
N LEU A 455 -7.53 -2.90 27.78
CA LEU A 455 -7.76 -3.17 29.21
C LEU A 455 -9.14 -2.74 29.71
N LYS A 456 -9.71 -1.64 29.20
CA LYS A 456 -11.07 -1.19 29.54
C LYS A 456 -12.16 -2.18 29.12
N ARG A 457 -11.91 -3.06 28.14
CA ARG A 457 -12.88 -4.07 27.67
C ARG A 457 -12.97 -5.27 28.62
N ASP A 458 -11.87 -5.64 29.27
CA ASP A 458 -11.82 -6.75 30.23
C ASP A 458 -12.74 -6.53 31.44
N GLU A 459 -13.03 -5.28 31.80
CA GLU A 459 -13.97 -4.97 32.88
C GLU A 459 -15.45 -5.08 32.46
N GLN A 460 -15.78 -4.99 31.17
CA GLN A 460 -17.17 -4.96 30.67
C GLN A 460 -17.63 -6.26 29.99
N MET A 461 -16.74 -7.18 29.61
CA MET A 461 -17.10 -8.47 28.98
C MET A 461 -16.32 -9.65 29.59
N ILE A 462 -16.70 -10.09 30.79
CA ILE A 462 -16.21 -11.36 31.38
C ILE A 462 -17.02 -12.59 30.88
N ALA A 463 -17.96 -12.44 29.93
CA ALA A 463 -18.95 -13.50 29.63
C ALA A 463 -18.86 -14.21 28.26
N SER A 464 -17.90 -13.94 27.37
CA SER A 464 -17.80 -14.73 26.12
C SER A 464 -16.39 -14.75 25.54
N LEU A 465 -15.84 -15.96 25.39
CA LEU A 465 -14.48 -16.31 24.94
C LEU A 465 -13.98 -15.56 23.69
N SER A 466 -12.66 -15.34 23.57
CA SER A 466 -11.88 -15.73 22.38
C SER A 466 -10.38 -15.45 22.50
N ASP A 467 -9.58 -16.43 22.07
CA ASP A 467 -8.14 -16.47 21.78
C ASP A 467 -7.57 -15.21 21.05
N GLY A 468 -8.43 -14.46 20.35
CA GLY A 468 -8.02 -13.27 19.57
C GLY A 468 -7.62 -12.03 20.40
N VAL A 469 -8.12 -11.87 21.63
CA VAL A 469 -7.79 -10.69 22.49
C VAL A 469 -6.38 -10.81 23.09
N GLN A 470 -5.93 -12.05 23.35
CA GLN A 470 -4.60 -12.36 23.88
C GLN A 470 -3.48 -12.00 22.89
N VAL A 471 -3.77 -12.12 21.58
CA VAL A 471 -2.83 -11.79 20.49
C VAL A 471 -2.60 -10.27 20.41
N SER A 472 -3.67 -9.46 20.45
CA SER A 472 -3.57 -8.01 20.32
C SER A 472 -2.82 -7.32 21.47
N ILE A 473 -2.97 -7.78 22.73
CA ILE A 473 -2.22 -7.19 23.84
C ILE A 473 -0.73 -7.55 23.79
N THR A 474 -0.40 -8.76 23.35
CA THR A 474 0.98 -9.23 23.20
C THR A 474 1.71 -8.41 22.14
N GLU A 475 1.04 -8.08 21.04
CA GLU A 475 1.56 -7.21 19.98
C GLU A 475 1.80 -5.77 20.46
N VAL A 476 0.86 -5.18 21.21
CA VAL A 476 1.06 -3.84 21.81
C VAL A 476 2.25 -3.84 22.76
N LEU A 477 2.37 -4.85 23.63
CA LEU A 477 3.50 -4.96 24.56
C LEU A 477 4.83 -5.19 23.82
N ARG A 478 4.83 -5.98 22.75
CA ARG A 478 5.99 -6.15 21.86
C ARG A 478 6.40 -4.82 21.23
N ALA A 479 5.45 -4.06 20.69
CA ALA A 479 5.70 -2.74 20.12
C ALA A 479 6.24 -1.76 21.17
N GLN A 480 5.69 -1.73 22.38
CA GLN A 480 6.21 -0.91 23.48
C GLN A 480 7.64 -1.30 23.89
N ALA A 481 7.93 -2.60 23.96
CA ALA A 481 9.28 -3.10 24.26
C ALA A 481 10.28 -2.70 23.18
N ARG A 482 9.90 -2.84 21.89
CA ARG A 482 10.70 -2.40 20.74
C ARG A 482 10.89 -0.89 20.71
N LEU A 483 9.88 -0.10 21.02
CA LEU A 483 9.98 1.37 21.10
C LEU A 483 10.96 1.82 22.20
N THR A 484 10.94 1.13 23.35
CA THR A 484 11.90 1.35 24.43
C THR A 484 13.32 0.98 24.00
N THR A 485 13.47 -0.10 23.22
CA THR A 485 14.77 -0.48 22.65
C THR A 485 15.25 0.57 21.65
N PHE A 486 14.40 1.02 20.73
CA PHE A 486 14.74 2.07 19.75
C PHE A 486 15.26 3.34 20.45
N TYR A 487 14.56 3.80 21.49
CA TYR A 487 14.97 4.96 22.28
C TYR A 487 16.37 4.78 22.89
N GLY A 488 16.65 3.61 23.48
CA GLY A 488 17.95 3.34 24.10
C GLY A 488 19.12 3.21 23.12
N VAL A 489 18.85 2.84 21.86
CA VAL A 489 19.88 2.58 20.83
C VAL A 489 20.17 3.82 20.00
N PHE A 490 19.13 4.50 19.53
CA PHE A 490 19.23 5.59 18.56
C PHE A 490 18.93 6.97 19.15
N GLY A 491 18.23 7.02 20.28
CA GLY A 491 17.74 8.26 20.89
C GLY A 491 16.53 8.86 20.17
N PRO A 492 15.85 9.84 20.79
CA PRO A 492 14.66 10.48 20.21
C PRO A 492 14.99 11.38 19.01
N GLU A 493 16.21 11.90 18.92
CA GLU A 493 16.64 12.81 17.84
C GLU A 493 16.70 12.14 16.46
N LYS A 494 16.92 10.81 16.44
CA LYS A 494 16.94 10.01 15.21
C LYS A 494 15.57 9.37 14.90
N PHE A 495 14.54 9.69 15.70
CA PHE A 495 13.21 9.10 15.51
C PHE A 495 12.52 9.71 14.28
N SER A 496 11.97 8.84 13.45
CA SER A 496 11.02 9.20 12.40
C SER A 496 9.99 8.08 12.25
N GLY A 497 8.80 8.40 11.75
CA GLY A 497 7.76 7.41 11.53
C GLY A 497 8.21 6.24 10.64
N ILE A 498 9.02 6.52 9.61
CA ILE A 498 9.55 5.50 8.70
C ILE A 498 10.59 4.63 9.42
N ALA A 499 11.56 5.24 10.10
CA ALA A 499 12.60 4.52 10.83
C ALA A 499 12.01 3.64 11.94
N TRP A 500 10.94 4.12 12.59
CA TRP A 500 10.16 3.34 13.54
C TRP A 500 9.48 2.14 12.88
N THR A 501 8.74 2.35 11.78
CA THR A 501 8.05 1.26 11.08
C THR A 501 9.01 0.21 10.54
N GLU A 502 10.18 0.61 10.02
CA GLU A 502 11.24 -0.30 9.60
C GLU A 502 11.78 -1.12 10.78
N PHE A 503 12.07 -0.47 11.91
CA PHE A 503 12.56 -1.17 13.11
C PHE A 503 11.50 -2.09 13.73
N LEU A 504 10.24 -1.66 13.77
CA LEU A 504 9.13 -2.43 14.31
C LEU A 504 8.85 -3.70 13.49
N ASN A 505 9.04 -3.66 12.17
CA ASN A 505 8.83 -4.81 11.29
C ASN A 505 10.11 -5.62 11.02
N ASN A 506 11.25 -5.22 11.59
CA ASN A 506 12.49 -5.96 11.43
C ASN A 506 12.45 -7.28 12.23
N GLU A 507 12.60 -8.41 11.53
CA GLU A 507 12.72 -9.74 12.12
C GLU A 507 14.18 -10.13 12.40
N ASP A 508 15.13 -9.54 11.68
CA ASP A 508 16.56 -9.81 11.79
C ASP A 508 17.29 -8.72 12.59
N ILE A 509 17.04 -8.72 13.89
CA ILE A 509 17.66 -7.80 14.84
C ILE A 509 19.19 -8.05 14.92
N PHE A 510 19.65 -9.25 14.57
CA PHE A 510 21.07 -9.59 14.58
C PHE A 510 21.87 -8.79 13.56
N ASN A 511 21.34 -8.58 12.34
CA ASN A 511 21.98 -7.70 11.37
C ASN A 511 22.10 -6.25 11.86
N ASN A 512 21.12 -5.74 12.63
CA ASN A 512 21.24 -4.40 13.22
C ASN A 512 22.38 -4.32 14.24
N ILE A 513 22.61 -5.40 15.00
CA ILE A 513 23.75 -5.50 15.93
C ILE A 513 25.06 -5.45 15.15
N LEU A 514 25.19 -6.21 14.07
CA LEU A 514 26.36 -6.18 13.20
C LEU A 514 26.60 -4.78 12.61
N PHE A 515 25.54 -4.13 12.12
CA PHE A 515 25.64 -2.77 11.58
C PHE A 515 26.12 -1.77 12.63
N GLN A 516 25.57 -1.82 13.86
CA GLN A 516 26.03 -0.95 14.95
C GLN A 516 27.49 -1.22 15.37
N LEU A 517 27.95 -2.47 15.27
CA LEU A 517 29.35 -2.82 15.50
C LEU A 517 30.27 -2.29 14.39
N GLN A 518 29.83 -2.34 13.12
CA GLN A 518 30.56 -1.76 11.98
C GLN A 518 30.68 -0.23 12.09
N GLU A 519 29.65 0.45 12.58
CA GLU A 519 29.68 1.90 12.85
C GLU A 519 30.50 2.28 14.10
N GLY A 520 30.96 1.30 14.90
CA GLY A 520 31.74 1.53 16.12
C GLY A 520 30.90 1.86 17.37
N ASN A 521 29.56 1.76 17.30
CA ASN A 521 28.65 2.05 18.40
C ASN A 521 28.47 0.85 19.34
N LEU A 522 29.53 0.51 20.08
CA LEU A 522 29.55 -0.66 20.97
C LEU A 522 28.45 -0.67 22.05
N PRO A 523 28.13 0.45 22.74
CA PRO A 523 27.06 0.45 23.76
C PRO A 523 25.68 0.14 23.17
N SER A 524 25.39 0.66 21.97
CA SER A 524 24.14 0.42 21.26
C SER A 524 24.01 -1.04 20.83
N ALA A 525 25.10 -1.64 20.33
CA ALA A 525 25.14 -3.05 19.95
C ALA A 525 24.98 -3.98 21.17
N GLN A 526 25.64 -3.68 22.30
CA GLN A 526 25.47 -4.41 23.56
C GLN A 526 24.04 -4.33 24.09
N TYR A 527 23.43 -3.15 24.02
CA TYR A 527 22.06 -2.95 24.48
C TYR A 527 21.05 -3.73 23.61
N LEU A 528 21.22 -3.72 22.28
CA LEU A 528 20.43 -4.57 21.38
C LEU A 528 20.60 -6.06 21.68
N TRP A 529 21.84 -6.52 21.86
CA TRP A 529 22.17 -7.90 22.20
C TRP A 529 21.44 -8.36 23.46
N LEU A 530 21.54 -7.59 24.55
CA LEU A 530 20.92 -7.95 25.83
C LEU A 530 19.39 -7.95 25.79
N ARG A 531 18.77 -7.08 24.99
CA ARG A 531 17.31 -6.97 24.89
C ARG A 531 16.69 -8.04 24.01
N HIS A 532 17.41 -8.52 23.00
CA HIS A 532 16.91 -9.42 21.97
C HIS A 532 17.62 -10.78 21.93
N GLN A 533 18.47 -11.10 22.91
CA GLN A 533 19.19 -12.38 22.98
C GLN A 533 18.24 -13.58 22.83
N ALA A 534 17.11 -13.58 23.54
CA ALA A 534 16.13 -14.65 23.49
C ALA A 534 15.48 -14.83 22.11
N ASP A 535 15.46 -13.78 21.27
CA ASP A 535 14.79 -13.80 19.96
C ASP A 535 15.62 -14.56 18.91
N PHE A 536 16.95 -14.52 18.99
CA PHE A 536 17.85 -15.20 18.04
C PHE A 536 18.66 -16.34 18.65
N GLU A 537 18.61 -16.56 19.97
CA GLU A 537 19.36 -17.61 20.66
C GLU A 537 19.05 -19.02 20.12
N SER A 538 17.79 -19.31 19.77
CA SER A 538 17.39 -20.60 19.22
C SER A 538 17.91 -20.85 17.79
N SER A 539 18.11 -19.78 17.02
CA SER A 539 18.56 -19.82 15.63
C SER A 539 20.05 -19.48 15.47
N PHE A 540 20.76 -19.17 16.56
CA PHE A 540 22.14 -18.73 16.53
C PHE A 540 23.07 -19.86 16.07
N ASP A 541 23.64 -19.71 14.87
CA ASP A 541 24.48 -20.70 14.23
C ASP A 541 25.97 -20.31 14.23
N VAL A 542 26.79 -21.23 13.71
CA VAL A 542 28.25 -21.10 13.61
C VAL A 542 28.63 -19.92 12.70
N LYS A 543 27.83 -19.63 11.68
CA LYS A 543 28.09 -18.57 10.70
C LYS A 543 27.78 -17.19 11.28
N MET A 544 26.66 -17.04 11.98
CA MET A 544 26.32 -15.82 12.73
C MET A 544 27.40 -15.49 13.76
N LEU A 545 27.97 -16.52 14.41
CA LEU A 545 29.13 -16.31 15.29
C LEU A 545 30.35 -15.79 14.51
N GLU A 546 30.72 -16.41 13.39
CA GLU A 546 31.81 -15.91 12.54
C GLU A 546 31.59 -14.45 12.12
N ASP A 547 30.38 -14.09 11.67
CA ASP A 547 30.03 -12.74 11.25
C ASP A 547 30.15 -11.73 12.41
N LEU A 548 29.71 -12.10 13.62
CA LEU A 548 29.88 -11.29 14.82
C LEU A 548 31.36 -11.06 15.15
N LEU A 549 32.17 -12.14 15.17
CA LEU A 549 33.57 -12.08 15.54
C LEU A 549 34.43 -11.34 14.51
N ASN A 550 34.07 -11.43 13.22
CA ASN A 550 34.74 -10.70 12.15
C ASN A 550 34.42 -9.19 12.19
N THR A 551 33.27 -8.82 12.75
CA THR A 551 32.82 -7.43 12.83
C THR A 551 33.40 -6.70 14.05
N ILE A 552 33.70 -7.42 15.14
CA ILE A 552 34.31 -6.87 16.35
C ILE A 552 35.78 -6.46 16.09
N CYS A 553 36.07 -5.16 16.16
CA CYS A 553 37.45 -4.67 16.05
C CYS A 553 38.36 -5.19 17.18
N ALA A 554 39.61 -5.52 16.83
CA ALA A 554 40.61 -6.10 17.75
C ALA A 554 41.06 -5.16 18.90
N THR A 555 40.52 -3.95 19.00
CA THR A 555 40.89 -2.89 19.96
C THR A 555 39.93 -2.76 21.15
N ILE A 556 38.88 -3.58 21.26
CA ILE A 556 37.87 -3.46 22.33
C ILE A 556 38.40 -4.01 23.68
N PRO A 557 38.26 -3.28 24.80
CA PRO A 557 38.66 -3.76 26.13
C PRO A 557 37.90 -5.02 26.60
N VAL A 558 38.61 -5.93 27.26
CA VAL A 558 38.10 -7.24 27.77
C VAL A 558 36.84 -7.12 28.64
N LYS A 559 36.69 -6.04 29.42
CA LYS A 559 35.49 -5.81 30.24
C LYS A 559 34.22 -5.66 29.40
N GLU A 560 34.34 -5.05 28.23
CA GLU A 560 33.22 -4.80 27.30
C GLU A 560 32.91 -6.02 26.41
N LEU A 561 33.85 -6.97 26.31
CA LEU A 561 33.66 -8.24 25.62
C LEU A 561 32.87 -9.28 26.45
N SER A 562 32.78 -9.08 27.77
CA SER A 562 32.10 -10.00 28.70
C SER A 562 30.58 -10.09 28.51
N VAL A 563 29.98 -9.12 27.81
CA VAL A 563 28.54 -9.05 27.50
C VAL A 563 28.16 -10.06 26.41
N TRP A 564 29.10 -10.39 25.52
CA TRP A 564 28.89 -11.26 24.36
C TRP A 564 29.09 -12.75 24.69
N ARG A 565 28.73 -13.20 25.90
CA ARG A 565 28.87 -14.61 26.31
C ARG A 565 27.97 -15.48 25.42
N VAL A 566 28.59 -16.16 24.46
CA VAL A 566 27.92 -16.82 23.33
C VAL A 566 27.25 -18.15 23.71
N VAL A 567 26.11 -18.40 23.06
CA VAL A 567 25.31 -19.64 23.03
C VAL A 567 26.15 -20.87 22.61
N PRO A 568 25.87 -22.09 23.12
CA PRO A 568 26.81 -23.23 23.08
C PRO A 568 27.29 -23.75 21.70
N LYS A 569 26.62 -23.41 20.59
CA LYS A 569 26.76 -24.14 19.31
C LYS A 569 27.89 -23.68 18.36
N GLY A 570 28.79 -22.77 18.78
CA GLY A 570 29.85 -22.22 17.90
C GLY A 570 31.29 -22.25 18.46
N GLN A 571 31.53 -22.97 19.56
CA GLN A 571 32.76 -22.89 20.36
C GLN A 571 34.08 -23.22 19.61
N LYS A 572 34.00 -23.92 18.46
CA LYS A 572 35.19 -24.27 17.64
C LYS A 572 35.86 -23.05 17.01
N ILE A 573 35.14 -21.95 16.77
CA ILE A 573 35.70 -20.74 16.14
C ILE A 573 36.48 -19.89 17.16
N LEU A 574 36.08 -19.91 18.43
CA LEU A 574 36.79 -19.19 19.51
C LEU A 574 38.25 -19.65 19.65
N ALA A 575 38.53 -20.92 19.31
CA ALA A 575 39.88 -21.48 19.33
C ALA A 575 40.80 -20.95 18.20
N ASN A 576 40.21 -20.40 17.13
CA ASN A 576 40.93 -19.85 15.97
C ASN A 576 41.04 -18.31 16.01
N TRP A 577 40.54 -17.66 17.06
CA TRP A 577 40.64 -16.21 17.23
C TRP A 577 42.01 -15.83 17.83
N PRO A 578 42.55 -14.61 17.58
CA PRO A 578 43.85 -14.15 18.13
C PRO A 578 43.84 -14.03 19.67
N GLU A 579 44.75 -13.26 20.29
CA GLU A 579 44.84 -13.11 21.77
C GLU A 579 43.49 -12.90 22.50
N ASN A 580 42.47 -12.38 21.82
CA ASN A 580 41.09 -12.22 22.30
C ASN A 580 40.36 -13.55 22.59
N GLY A 581 40.60 -14.63 21.83
CA GLY A 581 39.96 -15.94 22.04
C GLY A 581 40.42 -16.64 23.32
N LEU A 582 41.72 -16.54 23.63
CA LEU A 582 42.29 -17.01 24.89
C LEU A 582 41.75 -16.19 26.07
N GLN A 583 41.69 -14.86 25.95
CA GLN A 583 41.18 -13.98 27.00
C GLN A 583 39.67 -14.14 27.23
N MET A 584 38.88 -14.37 26.17
CA MET A 584 37.45 -14.65 26.29
C MET A 584 37.21 -16.03 26.93
N ALA A 585 38.02 -17.04 26.59
CA ALA A 585 38.02 -18.34 27.27
C ALA A 585 38.39 -18.19 28.76
N GLU A 586 39.39 -17.37 29.10
CA GLU A 586 39.71 -17.05 30.49
C GLU A 586 38.52 -16.42 31.22
N VAL A 587 37.85 -15.40 30.66
CA VAL A 587 36.64 -14.80 31.28
C VAL A 587 35.50 -15.81 31.44
N PHE A 588 35.38 -16.77 30.52
CA PHE A 588 34.37 -17.83 30.55
C PHE A 588 34.65 -18.87 31.66
N PHE A 589 35.93 -19.19 31.92
CA PHE A 589 36.33 -20.26 32.85
C PHE A 589 36.85 -19.78 34.21
N THR A 590 37.29 -18.52 34.35
CA THR A 590 37.89 -17.98 35.60
C THR A 590 36.93 -17.15 36.45
N SER A 591 35.75 -16.75 35.97
CA SER A 591 34.80 -15.99 36.79
C SER A 591 34.11 -16.88 37.84
N LYS A 592 34.84 -17.23 38.91
CA LYS A 592 34.23 -17.64 40.18
C LYS A 592 33.56 -16.41 40.79
N ASN A 593 32.24 -16.49 40.94
CA ASN A 593 31.31 -15.54 41.58
C ASN A 593 30.73 -14.43 40.66
N PRO A 594 29.40 -14.47 40.40
CA PRO A 594 28.68 -13.38 39.72
C PRO A 594 28.39 -12.17 40.63
N GLY A 595 28.96 -12.10 41.83
CA GLY A 595 28.67 -11.05 42.82
C GLY A 595 29.54 -9.79 42.73
N GLU A 596 30.67 -9.81 42.02
CA GLU A 596 31.61 -8.68 42.02
C GLU A 596 31.40 -7.66 40.88
N LEU A 597 30.50 -7.93 39.92
CA LEU A 597 30.30 -7.05 38.75
C LEU A 597 29.18 -6.01 38.91
N GLY A 598 28.52 -5.90 40.07
CA GLY A 598 27.54 -4.84 40.33
C GLY A 598 26.35 -4.80 39.35
N LEU A 599 26.13 -5.86 38.58
CA LEU A 599 24.97 -6.02 37.71
C LEU A 599 23.85 -6.68 38.52
N ALA A 600 22.71 -6.01 38.56
CA ALA A 600 21.56 -6.35 39.39
C ALA A 600 21.20 -7.85 39.30
N SER A 601 20.98 -8.44 40.47
CA SER A 601 20.77 -9.85 40.79
C SER A 601 19.45 -10.45 40.28
N SER A 602 18.94 -10.04 39.11
CA SER A 602 17.62 -10.48 38.64
C SER A 602 17.67 -11.53 37.52
N TRP A 603 18.83 -11.83 36.96
CA TRP A 603 18.95 -12.82 35.87
C TRP A 603 19.63 -14.08 36.42
N CYS A 604 18.83 -14.87 37.14
CA CYS A 604 19.22 -16.19 37.59
C CYS A 604 19.37 -17.11 36.37
N TRP A 605 20.60 -17.57 36.15
CA TRP A 605 20.95 -18.60 35.19
C TRP A 605 20.13 -19.87 35.43
N ILE A 606 19.52 -20.42 34.38
CA ILE A 606 19.14 -21.83 34.35
C ILE A 606 20.39 -22.59 33.89
N PRO A 607 20.98 -23.47 34.71
CA PRO A 607 22.05 -24.34 34.25
C PRO A 607 21.47 -25.26 33.18
N LEU A 608 21.84 -25.05 31.92
CA LEU A 608 21.44 -25.95 30.85
C LEU A 608 22.01 -27.34 31.15
N LYS A 609 21.12 -28.30 31.44
CA LYS A 609 21.41 -29.72 31.30
C LYS A 609 21.56 -30.01 29.82
N CYS A 610 22.78 -29.99 29.29
CA CYS A 610 23.03 -30.46 27.94
C CYS A 610 24.29 -31.33 27.94
N GLY A 611 24.11 -32.61 27.60
CA GLY A 611 25.21 -33.54 27.41
C GLY A 611 25.94 -33.22 26.12
N ASP A 612 27.24 -32.93 26.24
CA ASP A 612 28.32 -33.47 25.40
C ASP A 612 29.66 -32.94 25.97
N TYR A 613 30.30 -33.80 26.77
CA TYR A 613 31.37 -33.42 27.71
C TYR A 613 32.79 -33.51 27.15
N GLU A 614 32.99 -33.93 25.91
CA GLU A 614 34.34 -34.22 25.39
C GLU A 614 35.09 -32.94 24.98
N GLU A 615 34.41 -32.02 24.29
CA GLU A 615 35.05 -30.88 23.63
C GLU A 615 35.32 -29.73 24.61
N VAL A 616 34.39 -29.47 25.54
CA VAL A 616 34.59 -28.51 26.64
C VAL A 616 35.69 -28.99 27.58
N HIS A 617 35.81 -30.30 27.80
CA HIS A 617 36.88 -30.88 28.59
C HIS A 617 38.24 -30.73 27.90
N ARG A 618 38.30 -30.90 26.57
CA ARG A 618 39.53 -30.65 25.79
C ARG A 618 39.94 -29.18 25.80
N LEU A 619 39.01 -28.24 25.65
CA LEU A 619 39.31 -26.81 25.72
C LEU A 619 39.80 -26.42 27.12
N LYS A 620 39.14 -26.93 28.16
CA LYS A 620 39.57 -26.72 29.56
C LYS A 620 40.95 -27.31 29.83
N GLN A 621 41.25 -28.49 29.30
CA GLN A 621 42.58 -29.10 29.37
C GLN A 621 43.63 -28.26 28.65
N LEU A 622 43.33 -27.77 27.44
CA LEU A 622 44.25 -26.92 26.69
C LEU A 622 44.55 -25.60 27.41
N VAL A 623 43.53 -24.95 27.97
CA VAL A 623 43.69 -23.72 28.78
C VAL A 623 44.56 -24.01 30.01
N ASN A 624 44.32 -25.13 30.71
CA ASN A 624 45.16 -25.54 31.84
C ASN A 624 46.61 -25.81 31.42
N TYR A 625 46.84 -26.54 30.32
CA TYR A 625 48.19 -26.82 29.82
C TYR A 625 48.95 -25.56 29.41
N LEU A 626 48.27 -24.60 28.80
CA LEU A 626 48.87 -23.31 28.44
C LEU A 626 49.19 -22.49 29.71
N GLN A 627 48.32 -22.50 30.71
CA GLN A 627 48.58 -21.85 32.01
C GLN A 627 49.78 -22.48 32.73
N GLU A 628 49.83 -23.81 32.81
CA GLU A 628 50.95 -24.54 33.41
C GLU A 628 52.27 -24.27 32.66
N LEU A 629 52.26 -24.22 31.33
CA LEU A 629 53.44 -23.86 30.54
C LEU A 629 53.89 -22.41 30.78
N VAL A 630 52.96 -21.48 30.94
CA VAL A 630 53.27 -20.08 31.28
C VAL A 630 53.85 -19.97 32.69
N GLU A 631 53.31 -20.71 33.68
CA GLU A 631 53.85 -20.78 35.03
C GLU A 631 55.25 -21.40 35.05
N ILE A 632 55.46 -22.51 34.35
CA ILE A 632 56.77 -23.17 34.24
C ILE A 632 57.80 -22.21 33.60
N ARG A 633 57.38 -21.45 32.58
CA ARG A 633 58.24 -20.46 31.93
C ARG A 633 58.53 -19.25 32.82
N LYS A 634 57.56 -18.76 33.61
CA LYS A 634 57.74 -17.59 34.48
C LYS A 634 58.50 -17.91 35.77
N LYS A 635 58.16 -19.01 36.44
CA LYS A 635 58.69 -19.41 37.75
C LYS A 635 60.02 -20.16 37.63
N TYR A 636 60.16 -21.00 36.59
CA TYR A 636 61.32 -21.86 36.40
C TYR A 636 62.17 -21.50 35.15
N SER A 637 61.85 -20.41 34.44
CA SER A 637 62.58 -19.88 33.27
C SER A 637 62.81 -20.90 32.14
N TRP A 638 61.92 -21.88 32.02
CA TRP A 638 62.07 -22.97 31.08
C TRP A 638 61.13 -22.87 29.87
N LYS A 639 61.63 -23.27 28.69
CA LYS A 639 60.87 -23.26 27.44
C LYS A 639 60.65 -24.69 26.96
N LEU A 640 59.38 -25.07 26.86
CA LEU A 640 58.89 -26.36 26.34
C LEU A 640 57.81 -26.07 25.30
N ALA A 641 57.74 -26.89 24.23
CA ALA A 641 56.67 -26.79 23.25
C ALA A 641 55.41 -27.51 23.75
N LEU A 642 54.22 -27.00 23.41
CA LEU A 642 52.94 -27.56 23.85
C LEU A 642 52.80 -29.05 23.50
N TRP A 643 53.21 -29.43 22.29
CA TRP A 643 53.20 -30.81 21.80
C TRP A 643 54.09 -31.79 22.60
N ASP A 644 55.18 -31.29 23.18
CA ASP A 644 56.06 -32.12 24.02
C ASP A 644 55.48 -32.24 25.44
N PHE A 645 54.85 -31.18 25.95
CA PHE A 645 54.21 -31.17 27.27
C PHE A 645 52.98 -32.08 27.34
N GLU A 646 52.15 -32.11 26.29
CA GLU A 646 50.96 -32.97 26.23
C GLU A 646 51.26 -34.49 26.34
N LYS A 647 52.51 -34.90 26.09
CA LYS A 647 52.97 -36.30 26.15
C LYS A 647 53.76 -36.63 27.41
N GLU A 648 54.01 -35.64 28.27
CA GLU A 648 54.90 -35.75 29.41
C GLU A 648 54.12 -35.72 30.73
N ASN A 649 54.53 -36.54 31.69
CA ASN A 649 54.04 -36.48 33.08
C ASN A 649 55.02 -35.70 33.96
N ALA A 650 54.62 -35.36 35.18
CA ALA A 650 55.43 -34.56 36.10
C ALA A 650 56.85 -35.13 36.31
N SER A 651 57.01 -36.46 36.28
CA SER A 651 58.31 -37.13 36.40
C SER A 651 59.18 -37.00 35.14
N THR A 652 58.60 -37.16 33.94
CA THR A 652 59.33 -37.00 32.67
C THR A 652 59.68 -35.54 32.40
N ILE A 653 58.86 -34.59 32.87
CA ILE A 653 59.19 -33.15 32.86
C ILE A 653 60.47 -32.91 33.67
N VAL A 654 60.61 -33.51 34.86
CA VAL A 654 61.86 -33.43 35.63
C VAL A 654 63.04 -34.08 34.90
N PHE A 655 62.82 -35.19 34.19
CA PHE A 655 63.90 -35.83 33.39
C PHE A 655 64.36 -34.91 32.26
N ARG A 656 63.42 -34.21 31.60
CA ARG A 656 63.71 -33.20 30.59
C ARG A 656 64.40 -31.96 31.18
N MET A 657 64.06 -31.56 32.41
CA MET A 657 64.78 -30.50 33.13
C MET A 657 66.25 -30.89 33.30
N PHE A 658 66.52 -32.12 33.75
CA PHE A 658 67.89 -32.63 33.86
C PHE A 658 68.56 -32.75 32.49
N ASP A 659 67.90 -33.29 31.47
CA ASP A 659 68.46 -33.47 30.13
C ASP A 659 68.94 -32.15 29.51
N LYS A 660 68.24 -31.03 29.74
CA LYS A 660 68.66 -29.70 29.26
C LYS A 660 69.88 -29.11 29.98
N VAL A 661 70.28 -29.64 31.14
CA VAL A 661 71.53 -29.26 31.80
C VAL A 661 72.69 -29.97 31.11
N LEU A 662 73.36 -29.26 30.20
CA LEU A 662 74.47 -29.81 29.41
C LEU A 662 75.79 -29.87 30.20
N ALA A 663 75.98 -28.99 31.19
CA ALA A 663 77.18 -28.94 32.02
C ALA A 663 76.94 -29.55 33.41
N PRO A 664 77.62 -30.65 33.80
CA PRO A 664 77.40 -31.33 35.08
C PRO A 664 77.60 -30.45 36.32
N GLU A 665 78.46 -29.44 36.23
CA GLU A 665 78.78 -28.51 37.33
C GLU A 665 77.61 -27.59 37.71
N LEU A 666 76.66 -27.37 36.78
CA LEU A 666 75.49 -26.53 37.01
C LEU A 666 74.32 -27.31 37.63
N ILE A 667 74.42 -28.64 37.70
CA ILE A 667 73.35 -29.50 38.23
C ILE A 667 73.01 -29.14 39.69
N PRO A 668 73.97 -28.98 40.63
CA PRO A 668 73.60 -28.68 42.02
C PRO A 668 72.82 -27.36 42.16
N SER A 669 73.20 -26.34 41.41
CA SER A 669 72.54 -25.03 41.41
C SER A 669 71.13 -25.08 40.80
N ILE A 670 70.98 -25.78 39.67
CA ILE A 670 69.68 -25.95 39.00
C ILE A 670 68.76 -26.89 39.79
N LEU A 671 69.34 -27.91 40.43
CA LEU A 671 68.64 -28.85 41.31
C LEU A 671 68.00 -28.11 42.48
N GLU A 672 68.76 -27.28 43.21
CA GLU A 672 68.25 -26.52 44.34
C GLU A 672 67.29 -25.40 43.93
N LYS A 673 67.61 -24.67 42.86
CA LYS A 673 66.88 -23.44 42.51
C LYS A 673 65.60 -23.70 41.73
N PHE A 674 65.53 -24.75 40.92
CA PHE A 674 64.43 -24.95 39.98
C PHE A 674 63.79 -26.34 40.07
N ILE A 675 64.57 -27.41 40.25
CA ILE A 675 64.04 -28.78 40.20
C ILE A 675 63.44 -29.22 41.56
N LYS A 676 64.10 -28.98 42.68
CA LYS A 676 63.59 -29.33 44.03
C LYS A 676 62.27 -28.63 44.37
N PRO A 677 62.08 -27.33 44.08
CA PRO A 677 60.80 -26.65 44.28
C PRO A 677 59.68 -27.30 43.45
N TYR A 678 59.96 -27.67 42.20
CA TYR A 678 59.00 -28.37 41.34
C TYR A 678 58.65 -29.77 41.87
N ILE A 679 59.65 -30.54 42.34
CA ILE A 679 59.43 -31.87 42.95
C ILE A 679 58.55 -31.78 44.21
N HIS A 680 58.76 -30.76 45.06
CA HIS A 680 57.95 -30.55 46.26
C HIS A 680 56.54 -30.06 45.92
N GLU A 681 56.39 -29.17 44.94
CA GLU A 681 55.09 -28.63 44.50
C GLU A 681 54.20 -29.71 43.86
N HIS A 682 54.80 -30.69 43.17
CA HIS A 682 54.09 -31.80 42.54
C HIS A 682 54.07 -33.10 43.38
N ASN A 683 54.44 -33.06 44.67
CA ASN A 683 54.45 -34.21 45.60
C ASN A 683 55.19 -35.45 45.08
N LEU A 684 56.29 -35.27 44.36
CA LEU A 684 57.07 -36.37 43.80
C LEU A 684 58.11 -36.86 44.83
N GLN A 685 58.26 -38.19 44.97
CA GLN A 685 59.30 -38.77 45.82
C GLN A 685 60.68 -38.56 45.17
N GLN A 686 61.45 -37.63 45.72
CA GLN A 686 62.71 -37.15 45.14
C GLN A 686 63.70 -38.30 44.89
N ASP A 687 63.82 -39.23 45.83
CA ASP A 687 64.84 -40.30 45.80
C ASP A 687 64.52 -41.35 44.74
N GLU A 688 63.24 -41.73 44.67
CA GLU A 688 62.73 -42.69 43.70
C GLU A 688 62.79 -42.11 42.28
N LEU A 689 62.47 -40.82 42.13
CA LEU A 689 62.49 -40.13 40.84
C LEU A 689 63.91 -39.95 40.29
N LEU A 690 64.88 -39.58 41.14
CA LEU A 690 66.28 -39.48 40.74
C LEU A 690 66.87 -40.85 40.39
N LEU A 691 66.52 -41.89 41.15
CA LEU A 691 66.92 -43.26 40.83
C LEU A 691 66.32 -43.70 39.49
N GLN A 692 65.06 -43.36 39.23
CA GLN A 692 64.38 -43.66 37.97
C GLN A 692 65.01 -42.91 36.79
N TYR A 693 65.43 -41.65 36.99
CA TYR A 693 66.17 -40.88 36.00
C TYR A 693 67.53 -41.51 35.69
N ILE A 694 68.30 -41.93 36.71
CA ILE A 694 69.61 -42.57 36.52
C ILE A 694 69.46 -43.92 35.79
N LYS A 695 68.42 -44.71 36.12
CA LYS A 695 68.10 -45.96 35.40
C LYS A 695 67.73 -45.71 33.94
N ASP A 696 66.90 -44.71 33.67
CA ASP A 696 66.52 -44.31 32.31
C ASP A 696 67.71 -43.77 31.50
N LEU A 697 68.59 -42.98 32.13
CA LEU A 697 69.84 -42.51 31.53
C LEU A 697 70.78 -43.68 31.18
N LEU A 698 70.92 -44.66 32.09
CA LEU A 698 71.69 -45.89 31.86
C LEU A 698 71.13 -46.72 30.70
N GLU A 699 69.81 -46.89 30.62
CA GLU A 699 69.15 -47.67 29.57
C GLU A 699 69.24 -46.99 28.20
N ARG A 700 69.12 -45.65 28.14
CA ARG A 700 69.34 -44.83 26.94
C ARG A 700 70.80 -44.89 26.45
N CYS A 701 71.76 -45.03 27.35
CA CYS A 701 73.17 -45.21 27.01
C CYS A 701 73.46 -46.64 26.53
N ARG A 702 72.76 -47.65 27.06
CA ARG A 702 72.92 -49.06 26.69
C ARG A 702 72.49 -49.37 25.25
N THR A 703 71.58 -48.57 24.70
CA THR A 703 71.02 -48.71 23.34
C THR A 703 71.74 -47.88 22.27
N ARG A 704 72.61 -46.93 22.65
CA ARG A 704 73.44 -46.15 21.73
C ARG A 704 74.84 -46.74 21.63
N SER A 705 75.15 -47.39 20.52
CA SER A 705 76.49 -47.83 20.16
C SER A 705 77.36 -46.63 19.74
N THR A 706 77.88 -45.85 20.69
CA THR A 706 78.83 -44.77 20.40
C THR A 706 79.95 -44.67 21.44
N SER A 707 81.16 -45.00 20.96
CA SER A 707 82.52 -44.60 21.37
C SER A 707 82.93 -44.50 22.86
N VAL A 708 84.09 -45.12 23.11
CA VAL A 708 84.82 -45.36 24.38
C VAL A 708 85.25 -44.07 25.15
N PHE A 709 84.71 -42.89 24.87
CA PHE A 709 85.17 -41.63 25.51
C PHE A 709 84.10 -40.59 25.91
N GLU A 710 82.80 -40.90 25.94
CA GLU A 710 81.80 -39.98 26.50
C GLU A 710 81.55 -40.23 28.00
N THR A 711 82.42 -39.72 28.86
CA THR A 711 82.23 -39.66 30.34
C THR A 711 81.20 -38.61 30.77
N ALA A 712 80.51 -37.96 29.82
CA ALA A 712 79.59 -36.84 30.09
C ALA A 712 78.33 -37.28 30.86
N TRP A 713 77.77 -38.46 30.55
CA TRP A 713 76.61 -39.00 31.27
C TRP A 713 77.01 -39.47 32.68
N GLU A 714 78.21 -40.05 32.84
CA GLU A 714 78.78 -40.45 34.14
C GLU A 714 79.02 -39.23 35.02
N ALA A 715 79.61 -38.16 34.47
CA ALA A 715 79.82 -36.90 35.17
C ALA A 715 78.47 -36.27 35.60
N LYS A 716 77.43 -36.36 34.76
CA LYS A 716 76.08 -35.90 35.05
C LYS A 716 75.41 -36.72 36.17
N ALA A 717 75.49 -38.06 36.09
CA ALA A 717 74.97 -38.96 37.12
C ALA A 717 75.71 -38.79 38.47
N ILE A 718 77.05 -38.65 38.43
CA ILE A 718 77.87 -38.37 39.61
C ILE A 718 77.54 -37.00 40.21
N ALA A 719 77.32 -35.97 39.39
CA ALA A 719 76.94 -34.64 39.88
C ALA A 719 75.55 -34.65 40.55
N ILE A 720 74.59 -35.43 40.01
CA ILE A 720 73.28 -35.65 40.64
C ILE A 720 73.44 -36.39 41.99
N LEU A 721 74.23 -37.47 42.03
CA LEU A 721 74.50 -38.25 43.24
C LEU A 721 75.26 -37.44 44.30
N ARG A 722 76.23 -36.60 43.90
CA ARG A 722 76.98 -35.71 44.80
C ARG A 722 76.14 -34.57 45.34
N ALA A 723 75.27 -33.98 44.53
CA ALA A 723 74.32 -32.96 44.99
C ALA A 723 73.32 -33.50 46.04
N TYR A 724 73.15 -34.83 46.09
CA TYR A 724 72.25 -35.49 47.02
C TYR A 724 72.94 -35.99 48.31
N THR A 725 74.23 -36.33 48.26
CA THR A 725 74.96 -37.02 49.35
C THR A 725 75.59 -36.13 50.43
N SER A 726 75.10 -34.90 50.65
CA SER A 726 75.52 -34.10 51.82
C SER A 726 74.81 -34.47 53.14
N THR A 727 73.87 -35.44 53.13
CA THR A 727 73.12 -35.82 54.35
C THR A 727 73.09 -37.32 54.71
N VAL A 728 73.73 -38.21 53.94
CA VAL A 728 73.98 -39.60 54.38
C VAL A 728 75.34 -40.06 53.84
N GLY A 729 76.34 -40.07 54.71
CA GLY A 729 77.64 -40.68 54.42
C GLY A 729 77.55 -42.21 54.34
N ALA A 730 78.36 -42.78 53.45
CA ALA A 730 78.93 -44.13 53.56
C ALA A 730 78.08 -45.39 53.25
N TYR A 731 77.24 -45.42 52.19
CA TYR A 731 76.67 -46.71 51.72
C TYR A 731 76.74 -47.04 50.22
N PHE A 732 77.30 -46.17 49.37
CA PHE A 732 77.49 -46.48 47.93
C PHE A 732 78.94 -46.30 47.43
N GLN A 733 79.92 -46.37 48.33
CA GLN A 733 81.24 -46.89 48.00
C GLN A 733 81.21 -48.38 48.37
N ILE A 734 80.96 -49.26 47.40
CA ILE A 734 81.31 -50.70 47.28
C ILE A 734 80.34 -51.30 46.24
N THR A 735 80.45 -50.94 44.95
CA THR A 735 80.13 -51.83 43.82
C THR A 735 80.69 -51.34 42.47
N VAL A 736 81.87 -50.69 42.45
CA VAL A 736 82.66 -50.49 41.20
C VAL A 736 84.12 -50.90 41.43
N ARG A 737 84.34 -51.83 42.37
CA ARG A 737 85.61 -52.55 42.57
C ARG A 737 85.32 -54.02 42.86
N SER A 738 84.88 -54.72 41.83
CA SER A 738 85.01 -56.18 41.72
C SER A 738 84.51 -56.59 40.34
N ASN A 739 85.25 -56.16 39.32
CA ASN A 739 85.40 -57.00 38.14
C ASN A 739 86.37 -58.08 38.59
N ASP A 740 85.89 -59.30 38.85
CA ASP A 740 86.69 -60.53 38.76
C ASP A 740 85.82 -61.75 39.03
N ASN A 741 85.94 -62.72 38.12
CA ASN A 741 85.48 -64.11 38.15
C ASN A 741 84.02 -64.39 37.75
N PHE A 742 83.78 -64.74 36.48
CA PHE A 742 83.95 -66.06 35.86
C PHE A 742 82.81 -67.06 36.16
N GLN A 743 82.12 -67.39 35.06
CA GLN A 743 81.76 -68.74 34.62
C GLN A 743 80.73 -69.58 35.42
N LYS A 744 79.80 -70.09 34.59
CA LYS A 744 79.21 -71.44 34.56
C LYS A 744 77.80 -71.64 35.15
N CYS A 745 77.02 -72.29 34.28
CA CYS A 745 75.92 -73.24 34.52
C CYS A 745 74.47 -72.72 34.52
N SER A 746 73.85 -72.76 33.33
CA SER A 746 72.56 -73.46 33.08
C SER A 746 72.62 -74.93 33.62
N PRO A 747 71.53 -75.70 33.83
CA PRO A 747 70.28 -75.67 33.03
C PRO A 747 68.95 -76.19 33.70
N LEU A 748 67.90 -76.32 32.88
CA LEU A 748 66.79 -77.30 32.89
C LEU A 748 65.53 -77.17 33.80
N LEU A 749 64.39 -77.13 33.09
CA LEU A 749 63.15 -77.95 33.20
C LEU A 749 62.05 -77.59 34.21
N GLY A 750 60.82 -77.46 33.67
CA GLY A 750 59.58 -77.64 34.43
C GLY A 750 58.32 -77.09 33.75
N ASN A 751 57.86 -77.74 32.67
CA ASN A 751 56.50 -77.64 32.13
C ASN A 751 55.43 -77.75 33.23
N PHE A 752 54.28 -77.08 33.07
CA PHE A 752 52.95 -77.73 33.09
C PHE A 752 51.85 -76.74 32.64
N ASN A 753 51.40 -76.90 31.39
CA ASN A 753 50.05 -76.60 30.92
C ASN A 753 49.44 -77.95 30.46
N TYR A 754 48.22 -78.25 30.89
CA TYR A 754 47.26 -79.18 30.28
C TYR A 754 45.95 -78.35 30.22
N SER A 755 45.50 -77.89 29.05
CA SER A 755 44.61 -78.55 28.05
C SER A 755 43.12 -78.52 28.45
N PRO A 756 42.16 -78.60 27.51
CA PRO A 756 42.19 -79.29 26.20
C PRO A 756 42.95 -78.56 25.10
#